data_AF-A0A8S4MNS4-F1
#
_entry.id   AF-A0A8S4MNS4-F1
#
_cell.length_a   1.000
_cell.length_b   1.000
_cell.length_c   1.000
_cell.angle_alpha   90.00
_cell.angle_beta   90.00
_cell.angle_gamma   90.00
#
_symmetry.space_group_name_H-M   'P 1'
#
loop_
_entity.id
_entity.type
_entity.pdbx_description
1 polymer ?
#
loop_
_entity_poly.entity_id
_entity_poly.type
_entity_poly.pdbx_seq_one_letter_code
_entity_poly.pdbx_strand_id
1 'polypeptide(L)'
;RLPGEFSDTVIRLGGFHVALNYLSLLGKQYKGSGLDDLLLESGVYGSSTTRILLEGKSYNRGVRAHKLTMEVMLRLQWQAYMRSIVPGGGDIPPEVEEEVSAFQLAYEKASDLSDPMKSLQMAMPALMRKFEHFKSSMKAKSYLFAFWDEYVSMVLLLLQFIKAERSGDWPLHLSATARMVPCYNSMDRTNYARWLPVYLADMRQLQEKHPQVHHAFMTGEHAIARSNQPFAKVWTDMALEQSINLDSKTSGGVVGISQKPGALERWFLTVHERAAMATALKQMLGMADSDLVATHKDAREGRLKRDEEDVQKMTNMFEGLMTNPFHVEDSEGDIHPLINFATGVVMPEDTTVRLINAYEIGLEQCRTFVRQRLDSNEVGFWDPLPHLNIKTFASISQTRRMTTNDKIVTISADRDLFGRLVIAARSRHIDLKGLLSHELCAVPLSMVHTDGTMRKTCKSALLSELEKEVQVHARLPVACQMPTSYIIDGMAMIQAVGAGGTAFFGDLAILHYRLLTSNFVQYCHRVDVVFDQYNKMSIKDGERLRRVRQSSFEVKIQGPTTPIPKQWKKYVANPKNKANLSAYLTQTFCELGMNQLLPGQKMILGGGCEDGERAVLVTNNHMEDLKSLYSDHEEADTRMLLHVQHAARECRRVVVNSPDTDVAVICTSFCSELQCEELWFRTGVKDKARFIPIHNLSRSLGQPLCRALPAFHAITGCDSTASFAGIGKKKAWSILCQNPEHQSNLANFGHDPEMEEECFRNSENFVCDLYQTGKAPCSVDDMRYFIFCQKRQRNEVLPPTSDSLRQHLQRSTFQTCLWRRALKAMQNMPQPDGRGWEERGTVLAPVLMTKDPAPKSLVELVACGCTTSCRRANCSCRVHSLACTEACKCMGNDDCQNPNKLMETTSSFQDINME
;
A
#
# COMPACT_ATOMS: atom_id res chain seq x y z
N ARG A 1 -34.31 -2.66 -32.79
CA ARG A 1 -34.66 -1.96 -31.54
C ARG A 1 -36.13 -2.25 -31.30
N LEU A 2 -36.43 -2.94 -30.21
CA LEU A 2 -37.72 -3.49 -29.76
C LEU A 2 -38.50 -4.37 -30.77
N PRO A 3 -39.06 -5.51 -30.34
CA PRO A 3 -40.12 -6.18 -31.09
C PRO A 3 -41.27 -5.20 -31.38
N GLY A 4 -41.96 -5.38 -32.51
CA GLY A 4 -43.03 -4.46 -32.95
C GLY A 4 -44.16 -4.28 -31.93
N GLU A 5 -44.36 -5.27 -31.05
CA GLU A 5 -45.34 -5.22 -29.95
C GLU A 5 -45.05 -4.12 -28.90
N PHE A 6 -43.84 -3.56 -28.87
CA PHE A 6 -43.46 -2.47 -27.97
C PHE A 6 -43.23 -1.15 -28.72
N SER A 7 -43.77 -0.98 -29.93
CA SER A 7 -43.63 0.26 -30.71
C SER A 7 -44.13 1.50 -29.98
N ASP A 8 -45.13 1.34 -29.10
CA ASP A 8 -45.73 2.43 -28.31
C ASP A 8 -45.10 2.55 -26.90
N THR A 9 -44.00 1.85 -26.65
CA THR A 9 -43.33 1.85 -25.33
C THR A 9 -42.06 2.69 -25.35
N VAL A 10 -42.01 3.70 -24.49
CA VAL A 10 -40.81 4.51 -24.24
C VAL A 10 -39.97 3.89 -23.13
N ILE A 11 -38.73 3.49 -23.44
CA ILE A 11 -37.80 2.96 -22.44
C ILE A 11 -37.07 4.10 -21.74
N ARG A 12 -37.25 4.20 -20.42
CA ARG A 12 -36.49 5.11 -19.57
C ARG A 12 -35.42 4.35 -18.77
N LEU A 13 -34.19 4.84 -18.81
CA LEU A 13 -33.12 4.32 -17.95
C LEU A 13 -33.31 4.77 -16.50
N GLY A 14 -33.08 3.85 -15.56
CA GLY A 14 -33.21 4.09 -14.12
C GLY A 14 -32.15 5.09 -13.61
N GLY A 15 -32.58 6.29 -13.27
CA GLY A 15 -31.66 7.36 -12.87
C GLY A 15 -30.96 7.11 -11.54
N PHE A 16 -31.57 6.35 -10.62
CA PHE A 16 -30.87 5.94 -9.40
C PHE A 16 -29.66 5.06 -9.69
N HIS A 17 -29.80 4.10 -10.62
CA HIS A 17 -28.70 3.23 -11.03
C HIS A 17 -27.62 3.97 -11.82
N VAL A 18 -28.01 4.98 -12.63
CA VAL A 18 -27.07 5.92 -13.24
C VAL A 18 -26.27 6.62 -12.13
N ALA A 19 -26.93 7.23 -11.14
CA ALA A 19 -26.22 7.91 -10.03
C ALA A 19 -25.29 6.97 -9.23
N LEU A 20 -25.72 5.74 -8.93
CA LEU A 20 -24.88 4.72 -8.27
C LEU A 20 -23.64 4.36 -9.09
N ASN A 21 -23.80 4.17 -10.40
CA ASN A 21 -22.67 3.88 -11.27
C ASN A 21 -21.75 5.08 -11.42
N TYR A 22 -22.29 6.30 -11.38
CA TYR A 22 -21.50 7.51 -11.37
C TYR A 22 -20.64 7.63 -10.10
N LEU A 23 -21.21 7.33 -8.93
CA LEU A 23 -20.47 7.24 -7.66
C LEU A 23 -19.33 6.20 -7.73
N SER A 24 -19.61 5.03 -8.34
CA SER A 24 -18.59 3.99 -8.55
C SER A 24 -17.48 4.43 -9.52
N LEU A 25 -17.79 5.35 -10.44
CA LEU A 25 -16.84 5.99 -11.35
C LEU A 25 -15.93 6.98 -10.58
N LEU A 26 -16.53 7.84 -9.75
CA LEU A 26 -15.81 8.80 -8.91
C LEU A 26 -14.83 8.06 -8.01
N GLY A 27 -15.29 7.00 -7.36
CA GLY A 27 -14.41 6.16 -6.56
C GLY A 27 -13.33 5.47 -7.38
N LYS A 28 -13.60 4.95 -8.59
CA LYS A 28 -12.57 4.35 -9.46
C LYS A 28 -11.47 5.34 -9.85
N GLN A 29 -11.85 6.56 -10.26
CA GLN A 29 -10.92 7.57 -10.78
C GLN A 29 -10.02 8.16 -9.69
N TYR A 30 -10.57 8.37 -8.49
CA TYR A 30 -9.88 9.03 -7.37
C TYR A 30 -9.38 8.08 -6.27
N LYS A 31 -9.54 6.76 -6.45
CA LYS A 31 -8.98 5.79 -5.49
C LYS A 31 -7.45 5.77 -5.53
N GLY A 32 -6.85 5.78 -4.36
CA GLY A 32 -5.39 5.78 -4.17
C GLY A 32 -4.74 7.14 -4.41
N SER A 33 -5.50 8.22 -4.65
CA SER A 33 -4.96 9.58 -4.79
C SER A 33 -4.81 10.32 -3.45
N GLY A 34 -5.15 9.66 -2.33
CA GLY A 34 -5.28 10.27 -1.01
C GLY A 34 -6.73 10.44 -0.56
N LEU A 35 -7.73 10.25 -1.45
CA LEU A 35 -9.14 10.37 -1.09
C LEU A 35 -9.55 9.36 0.00
N ASP A 36 -9.14 8.11 -0.15
CA ASP A 36 -9.40 7.06 0.83
C ASP A 36 -8.71 7.34 2.17
N ASP A 37 -7.46 7.79 2.14
CA ASP A 37 -6.71 8.21 3.33
C ASP A 37 -7.40 9.39 4.03
N LEU A 38 -7.85 10.41 3.29
CA LEU A 38 -8.56 11.58 3.84
C LEU A 38 -9.85 11.16 4.58
N LEU A 39 -10.62 10.25 3.99
CA LEU A 39 -11.87 9.77 4.59
C LEU A 39 -11.61 8.89 5.83
N LEU A 40 -10.46 8.23 5.90
CA LEU A 40 -10.07 7.33 6.99
C LEU A 40 -9.39 8.06 8.15
N GLU A 41 -8.31 8.78 7.86
CA GLU A 41 -7.45 9.42 8.86
C GLU A 41 -8.12 10.62 9.53
N SER A 42 -9.09 11.27 8.87
CA SER A 42 -9.94 12.28 9.50
C SER A 42 -10.91 11.70 10.56
N GLY A 43 -11.06 10.38 10.62
CA GLY A 43 -12.00 9.69 11.51
C GLY A 43 -13.47 9.84 11.10
N VAL A 44 -13.77 10.39 9.93
CA VAL A 44 -15.16 10.58 9.44
C VAL A 44 -15.79 9.25 9.01
N TYR A 45 -15.01 8.34 8.40
CA TYR A 45 -15.47 7.00 8.00
C TYR A 45 -14.45 5.91 8.36
N GLY A 46 -14.95 4.73 8.75
CA GLY A 46 -14.11 3.53 8.94
C GLY A 46 -13.81 2.78 7.64
N SER A 47 -12.74 1.98 7.64
CA SER A 47 -12.20 1.26 6.45
C SER A 47 -13.22 0.50 5.61
N SER A 48 -14.09 -0.27 6.26
CA SER A 48 -15.16 -1.01 5.57
C SER A 48 -16.16 -0.09 4.88
N THR A 49 -16.48 1.05 5.50
CA THR A 49 -17.41 2.04 4.96
C THR A 49 -16.78 2.82 3.83
N THR A 50 -15.51 3.22 3.95
CA THR A 50 -14.73 3.88 2.89
C THR A 50 -14.63 3.01 1.64
N ARG A 51 -14.45 1.69 1.80
CA ARG A 51 -14.48 0.77 0.66
C ARG A 51 -15.86 0.75 -0.03
N ILE A 52 -16.93 0.55 0.74
CA ILE A 52 -18.29 0.42 0.22
C ILE A 52 -18.75 1.72 -0.49
N LEU A 53 -18.39 2.89 0.05
CA LEU A 53 -18.76 4.17 -0.55
C LEU A 53 -18.00 4.42 -1.86
N LEU A 54 -16.70 4.13 -1.93
CA LEU A 54 -15.90 4.30 -3.16
C LEU A 54 -16.25 3.26 -4.23
N GLU A 55 -16.76 2.09 -3.84
CA GLU A 55 -17.32 1.12 -4.79
C GLU A 55 -18.69 1.57 -5.37
N GLY A 56 -19.27 2.66 -4.85
CA GLY A 56 -20.59 3.15 -5.27
C GLY A 56 -21.75 2.28 -4.78
N LYS A 57 -21.55 1.47 -3.73
CA LYS A 57 -22.57 0.51 -3.23
C LYS A 57 -23.51 1.09 -2.18
N SER A 58 -23.24 2.29 -1.68
CA SER A 58 -24.06 2.95 -0.67
C SER A 58 -24.39 4.38 -1.10
N TYR A 59 -25.55 4.57 -1.74
CA TYR A 59 -25.96 5.87 -2.30
C TYR A 59 -25.89 7.02 -1.30
N ASN A 60 -26.65 6.98 -0.20
CA ASN A 60 -26.76 8.11 0.73
C ASN A 60 -25.39 8.46 1.36
N ARG A 61 -24.62 7.45 1.78
CA ARG A 61 -23.29 7.68 2.38
C ARG A 61 -22.27 8.13 1.33
N GLY A 62 -22.32 7.61 0.11
CA GLY A 62 -21.46 8.01 -0.99
C GLY A 62 -21.68 9.46 -1.39
N VAL A 63 -22.94 9.86 -1.62
CA VAL A 63 -23.30 11.26 -1.91
C VAL A 63 -22.83 12.18 -0.78
N ARG A 64 -23.04 11.80 0.49
CA ARG A 64 -22.55 12.60 1.63
C ARG A 64 -21.02 12.71 1.63
N ALA A 65 -20.29 11.59 1.52
CA ALA A 65 -18.84 11.61 1.53
C ALA A 65 -18.27 12.52 0.44
N HIS A 66 -18.76 12.41 -0.79
CA HIS A 66 -18.34 13.28 -1.90
C HIS A 66 -18.74 14.74 -1.69
N LYS A 67 -19.92 15.05 -1.10
CA LYS A 67 -20.29 16.42 -0.71
C LYS A 67 -19.32 17.02 0.30
N LEU A 68 -18.97 16.28 1.36
CA LEU A 68 -18.03 16.74 2.38
C LEU A 68 -16.65 16.98 1.79
N THR A 69 -16.14 16.03 0.99
CA THR A 69 -14.86 16.21 0.30
C THR A 69 -14.90 17.42 -0.65
N MET A 70 -15.97 17.58 -1.43
CA MET A 70 -16.13 18.73 -2.33
C MET A 70 -16.12 20.06 -1.56
N GLU A 71 -16.82 20.14 -0.42
CA GLU A 71 -16.82 21.32 0.45
C GLU A 71 -15.40 21.65 0.95
N VAL A 72 -14.65 20.64 1.43
CA VAL A 72 -13.24 20.80 1.83
C VAL A 72 -12.42 21.34 0.66
N MET A 73 -12.57 20.76 -0.53
CA MET A 73 -11.83 21.21 -1.72
C MET A 73 -12.17 22.65 -2.10
N LEU A 74 -13.46 23.03 -2.07
CA LEU A 74 -13.92 24.40 -2.35
C LEU A 74 -13.36 25.40 -1.34
N ARG A 75 -13.34 25.08 -0.04
CA ARG A 75 -12.74 25.93 1.00
C ARG A 75 -11.25 26.15 0.75
N LEU A 76 -10.51 25.10 0.41
CA LEU A 76 -9.09 25.20 0.10
C LEU A 76 -8.82 25.98 -1.19
N GLN A 77 -9.66 25.81 -2.23
CA GLN A 77 -9.60 26.62 -3.46
C GLN A 77 -9.87 28.09 -3.18
N TRP A 78 -10.87 28.39 -2.35
CA TRP A 78 -11.20 29.75 -1.96
C TRP A 78 -10.07 30.40 -1.15
N GLN A 79 -9.49 29.68 -0.20
CA GLN A 79 -8.31 30.14 0.53
C GLN A 79 -7.13 30.44 -0.41
N ALA A 80 -6.90 29.60 -1.42
CA ALA A 80 -5.86 29.84 -2.42
C ALA A 80 -6.16 31.09 -3.27
N TYR A 81 -7.42 31.30 -3.67
CA TYR A 81 -7.85 32.51 -4.36
C TYR A 81 -7.63 33.76 -3.50
N MET A 82 -8.06 33.75 -2.23
CA MET A 82 -7.87 34.87 -1.30
C MET A 82 -6.39 35.22 -1.12
N ARG A 83 -5.50 34.23 -1.03
CA ARG A 83 -4.05 34.47 -0.97
C ARG A 83 -3.49 35.10 -2.26
N SER A 84 -4.08 34.79 -3.42
CA SER A 84 -3.63 35.35 -4.70
C SER A 84 -4.02 36.81 -4.89
N ILE A 85 -5.16 37.23 -4.33
CA ILE A 85 -5.64 38.62 -4.40
C ILE A 85 -5.09 39.49 -3.26
N VAL A 86 -4.71 38.88 -2.13
CA VAL A 86 -4.15 39.55 -0.95
C VAL A 86 -2.83 38.86 -0.57
N PRO A 87 -1.71 39.15 -1.26
CA PRO A 87 -0.41 38.57 -0.93
C PRO A 87 0.05 39.09 0.45
N GLY A 88 0.24 38.20 1.42
CA GLY A 88 0.76 38.57 2.75
C GLY A 88 -0.26 39.09 3.77
N GLY A 89 -1.57 38.98 3.51
CA GLY A 89 -2.61 39.30 4.50
C GLY A 89 -2.97 40.78 4.66
N GLY A 90 -2.81 41.59 3.62
CA GLY A 90 -3.32 42.98 3.54
C GLY A 90 -4.86 43.08 3.39
N ASP A 91 -5.35 44.23 2.96
CA ASP A 91 -6.79 44.47 2.78
C ASP A 91 -7.32 43.79 1.50
N ILE A 92 -8.54 43.27 1.57
CA ILE A 92 -9.24 42.70 0.41
C ILE A 92 -9.46 43.83 -0.61
N PRO A 93 -9.20 43.61 -1.92
CA PRO A 93 -9.49 44.63 -2.93
C PRO A 93 -10.94 45.13 -2.79
N PRO A 94 -11.19 46.45 -2.78
CA PRO A 94 -12.53 47.00 -2.52
C PRO A 94 -13.63 46.42 -3.40
N GLU A 95 -13.30 46.11 -4.66
CA GLU A 95 -14.22 45.45 -5.59
C GLU A 95 -14.62 44.03 -5.15
N VAL A 96 -13.68 43.24 -4.62
CA VAL A 96 -13.97 41.88 -4.13
C VAL A 96 -14.68 41.95 -2.78
N GLU A 97 -14.32 42.89 -1.92
CA GLU A 97 -14.98 43.13 -0.64
C GLU A 97 -16.44 43.57 -0.83
N GLU A 98 -16.71 44.46 -1.80
CA GLU A 98 -18.07 44.88 -2.17
C GLU A 98 -18.88 43.70 -2.71
N GLU A 99 -18.31 42.89 -3.60
CA GLU A 99 -18.95 41.68 -4.14
C GLU A 99 -19.28 40.65 -3.03
N VAL A 100 -18.36 40.40 -2.09
CA VAL A 100 -18.55 39.45 -0.96
C VAL A 100 -19.53 40.02 0.07
N SER A 101 -19.45 41.30 0.39
CA SER A 101 -20.36 41.96 1.33
C SER A 101 -21.79 42.00 0.78
N ALA A 102 -21.96 42.26 -0.52
CA ALA A 102 -23.25 42.18 -1.19
C ALA A 102 -23.83 40.76 -1.11
N PHE A 103 -22.99 39.73 -1.27
CA PHE A 103 -23.39 38.33 -1.12
C PHE A 103 -23.80 38.00 0.33
N GLN A 104 -23.01 38.40 1.32
CA GLN A 104 -23.29 38.12 2.73
C GLN A 104 -24.56 38.85 3.21
N LEU A 105 -24.74 40.12 2.82
CA LEU A 105 -25.94 40.89 3.12
C LEU A 105 -27.20 40.27 2.47
N ALA A 106 -27.07 39.72 1.26
CA ALA A 106 -28.16 38.99 0.62
C ALA A 106 -28.48 37.68 1.36
N TYR A 107 -27.46 36.95 1.81
CA TYR A 107 -27.64 35.70 2.55
C TYR A 107 -28.28 35.92 3.93
N GLU A 108 -27.84 36.92 4.69
CA GLU A 108 -28.34 37.22 6.04
C GLU A 108 -29.79 37.76 6.04
N LYS A 109 -30.22 38.42 4.96
CA LYS A 109 -31.60 38.92 4.79
C LYS A 109 -32.60 37.86 4.33
N ALA A 110 -32.20 36.60 4.20
CA ALA A 110 -33.03 35.51 3.68
C ALA A 110 -34.09 35.00 4.69
N SER A 111 -35.00 35.86 5.14
CA SER A 111 -36.27 35.44 5.75
C SER A 111 -37.38 35.21 4.69
N ASP A 112 -37.23 35.81 3.49
CA ASP A 112 -38.04 35.54 2.30
C ASP A 112 -37.10 35.47 1.07
N LEU A 113 -37.20 34.41 0.27
CA LEU A 113 -36.14 33.95 -0.65
C LEU A 113 -36.20 34.58 -2.06
N SER A 114 -37.20 35.42 -2.39
CA SER A 114 -37.38 35.90 -3.77
C SER A 114 -36.48 37.08 -4.17
N ASP A 115 -36.36 38.09 -3.32
CA ASP A 115 -35.55 39.30 -3.61
C ASP A 115 -34.06 39.14 -3.29
N PRO A 116 -33.65 38.48 -2.18
CA PRO A 116 -32.25 38.17 -1.94
C PRO A 116 -31.63 37.27 -3.01
N MET A 117 -32.42 36.35 -3.59
CA MET A 117 -31.97 35.49 -4.69
C MET A 117 -31.67 36.29 -5.97
N LYS A 118 -32.44 37.35 -6.27
CA LYS A 118 -32.16 38.26 -7.39
C LYS A 118 -30.89 39.06 -7.15
N SER A 119 -30.71 39.59 -5.94
CA SER A 119 -29.47 40.29 -5.55
C SER A 119 -28.25 39.37 -5.63
N LEU A 120 -28.39 38.12 -5.18
CA LEU A 120 -27.35 37.10 -5.25
C LEU A 120 -27.04 36.71 -6.70
N GLN A 121 -28.06 36.59 -7.56
CA GLN A 121 -27.88 36.37 -9.01
C GLN A 121 -27.18 37.55 -9.71
N MET A 122 -27.34 38.78 -9.23
CA MET A 122 -26.68 39.95 -9.81
C MET A 122 -25.21 40.09 -9.39
N ALA A 123 -24.87 39.79 -8.13
CA ALA A 123 -23.50 39.94 -7.61
C ALA A 123 -22.58 38.77 -7.99
N MET A 124 -23.11 37.56 -8.06
CA MET A 124 -22.33 36.32 -8.24
C MET A 124 -21.55 36.20 -9.57
N PRO A 125 -22.03 36.70 -10.73
CA PRO A 125 -21.32 36.55 -12.01
C PRO A 125 -19.96 37.26 -12.06
N ALA A 126 -19.80 38.41 -11.40
CA ALA A 126 -18.53 39.15 -11.38
C ALA A 126 -17.46 38.35 -10.61
N LEU A 127 -17.81 37.94 -9.39
CA LEU A 127 -16.94 37.14 -8.52
C LEU A 127 -16.59 35.79 -9.14
N MET A 128 -17.58 35.09 -9.70
CA MET A 128 -17.35 33.80 -10.37
C MET A 128 -16.41 33.93 -11.58
N ARG A 129 -16.48 35.02 -12.36
CA ARG A 129 -15.55 35.25 -13.48
C ARG A 129 -14.12 35.42 -12.98
N LYS A 130 -13.90 36.20 -11.91
CA LYS A 130 -12.58 36.38 -11.29
C LYS A 130 -12.04 35.05 -10.75
N PHE A 131 -12.88 34.27 -10.06
CA PHE A 131 -12.51 32.97 -9.52
C PHE A 131 -12.22 31.93 -10.63
N GLU A 132 -12.99 31.91 -11.72
CA GLU A 132 -12.75 31.01 -12.85
C GLU A 132 -11.45 31.34 -13.59
N HIS A 133 -11.13 32.63 -13.73
CA HIS A 133 -9.85 33.07 -14.28
C HIS A 133 -8.68 32.60 -13.42
N PHE A 134 -8.79 32.72 -12.09
CA PHE A 134 -7.81 32.18 -11.14
C PHE A 134 -7.66 30.66 -11.29
N LYS A 135 -8.76 29.90 -11.29
CA LYS A 135 -8.68 28.44 -11.47
C LYS A 135 -7.98 28.08 -12.78
N SER A 136 -8.32 28.77 -13.88
CA SER A 136 -7.71 28.53 -15.19
C SER A 136 -6.19 28.75 -15.18
N SER A 137 -5.71 29.82 -14.53
CA SER A 137 -4.28 30.09 -14.42
C SER A 137 -3.56 29.06 -13.54
N MET A 138 -4.20 28.61 -12.46
CA MET A 138 -3.62 27.60 -11.56
C MET A 138 -3.61 26.19 -12.16
N LYS A 139 -4.64 25.81 -12.93
CA LYS A 139 -4.69 24.52 -13.65
C LYS A 139 -3.54 24.40 -14.66
N ALA A 140 -3.12 25.51 -15.28
CA ALA A 140 -1.98 25.54 -16.18
C ALA A 140 -0.62 25.37 -15.45
N LYS A 141 -0.57 25.71 -14.16
CA LYS A 141 0.65 25.63 -13.33
C LYS A 141 0.74 24.36 -12.48
N SER A 142 -0.36 23.64 -12.27
CA SER A 142 -0.39 22.49 -11.36
C SER A 142 -1.34 21.39 -11.82
N TYR A 143 -0.77 20.21 -12.10
CA TYR A 143 -1.52 18.99 -12.36
C TYR A 143 -2.33 18.52 -11.15
N LEU A 144 -1.82 18.75 -9.93
CA LEU A 144 -2.53 18.45 -8.69
C LEU A 144 -3.79 19.33 -8.55
N PHE A 145 -3.67 20.63 -8.84
CA PHE A 145 -4.81 21.55 -8.85
C PHE A 145 -5.84 21.13 -9.89
N ALA A 146 -5.40 20.84 -11.13
CA ALA A 146 -6.28 20.44 -12.22
C ALA A 146 -7.07 19.17 -11.90
N PHE A 147 -6.42 18.17 -11.30
CA PHE A 147 -7.05 16.89 -10.96
C PHE A 147 -8.16 17.03 -9.90
N TRP A 148 -7.94 17.85 -8.86
CA TRP A 148 -8.92 18.06 -7.79
C TRP A 148 -9.99 19.12 -8.12
N ASP A 149 -9.70 20.06 -9.02
CA ASP A 149 -10.75 20.93 -9.60
C ASP A 149 -11.72 20.12 -10.47
N GLU A 150 -11.21 19.14 -11.22
CA GLU A 150 -12.07 18.21 -11.97
C GLU A 150 -12.92 17.34 -11.03
N TYR A 151 -12.38 16.95 -9.87
CA TYR A 151 -13.15 16.21 -8.86
C TYR A 151 -14.38 17.01 -8.41
N VAL A 152 -14.17 18.30 -8.09
CA VAL A 152 -15.26 19.22 -7.71
C VAL A 152 -16.29 19.31 -8.84
N SER A 153 -15.83 19.48 -10.08
CA SER A 153 -16.70 19.55 -11.26
C SER A 153 -17.55 18.30 -11.46
N MET A 154 -16.97 17.12 -11.27
CA MET A 154 -17.69 15.84 -11.35
C MET A 154 -18.70 15.65 -10.22
N VAL A 155 -18.35 16.01 -8.97
CA VAL A 155 -19.30 15.95 -7.85
C VAL A 155 -20.46 16.93 -8.06
N LEU A 156 -20.19 18.16 -8.51
CA LEU A 156 -21.23 19.12 -8.88
C LEU A 156 -22.16 18.59 -9.98
N LEU A 157 -21.62 17.91 -10.98
CA LEU A 157 -22.41 17.28 -12.04
C LEU A 157 -23.35 16.19 -11.48
N LEU A 158 -22.87 15.36 -10.55
CA LEU A 158 -23.73 14.41 -9.83
C LEU A 158 -24.85 15.12 -9.05
N LEU A 159 -24.52 16.23 -8.37
CA LEU A 159 -25.51 17.02 -7.63
C LEU A 159 -26.52 17.71 -8.55
N GLN A 160 -26.13 18.16 -9.74
CA GLN A 160 -27.04 18.68 -10.77
C GLN A 160 -28.01 17.59 -11.25
N PHE A 161 -27.51 16.37 -11.47
CA PHE A 161 -28.35 15.24 -11.84
C PHE A 161 -29.36 14.87 -10.73
N ILE A 162 -28.91 14.87 -9.46
CA ILE A 162 -29.81 14.68 -8.31
C ILE A 162 -30.82 15.83 -8.20
N LYS A 163 -30.38 17.08 -8.37
CA LYS A 163 -31.23 18.27 -8.34
C LYS A 163 -32.34 18.16 -9.38
N ALA A 164 -32.00 17.79 -10.62
CA ALA A 164 -32.95 17.65 -11.71
C ALA A 164 -34.14 16.78 -11.33
N GLU A 165 -33.89 15.59 -10.79
CA GLU A 165 -34.97 14.69 -10.39
C GLU A 165 -35.72 15.21 -9.16
N ARG A 166 -35.00 15.78 -8.18
CA ARG A 166 -35.59 16.31 -6.93
C ARG A 166 -36.53 17.49 -7.18
N SER A 167 -36.26 18.31 -8.19
CA SER A 167 -37.13 19.42 -8.63
C SER A 167 -38.11 19.01 -9.72
N GLY A 168 -37.97 17.84 -10.34
CA GLY A 168 -38.74 17.46 -11.52
C GLY A 168 -38.41 18.31 -12.75
N ASP A 169 -37.14 18.71 -12.90
CA ASP A 169 -36.63 19.51 -14.02
C ASP A 169 -36.08 18.58 -15.13
N TRP A 170 -36.91 18.37 -16.15
CA TRP A 170 -36.60 17.45 -17.25
C TRP A 170 -35.47 17.94 -18.17
N PRO A 171 -35.42 19.23 -18.59
CA PRO A 171 -34.27 19.76 -19.32
C PRO A 171 -32.94 19.59 -18.58
N LEU A 172 -32.92 19.86 -17.26
CA LEU A 172 -31.71 19.68 -16.45
C LEU A 172 -31.31 18.21 -16.36
N HIS A 173 -32.28 17.28 -16.27
CA HIS A 173 -32.01 15.83 -16.26
C HIS A 173 -31.31 15.39 -17.54
N LEU A 174 -31.81 15.80 -18.72
CA LEU A 174 -31.20 15.47 -20.00
C LEU A 174 -29.81 16.12 -20.17
N SER A 175 -29.67 17.37 -19.74
CA SER A 175 -28.39 18.10 -19.80
C SER A 175 -27.32 17.45 -18.91
N ALA A 176 -27.65 17.17 -17.65
CA ALA A 176 -26.75 16.50 -16.71
C ALA A 176 -26.40 15.09 -17.19
N THR A 177 -27.39 14.32 -17.68
CA THR A 177 -27.15 12.99 -18.25
C THR A 177 -26.17 13.05 -19.42
N ALA A 178 -26.35 14.00 -20.36
CA ALA A 178 -25.45 14.19 -21.49
C ALA A 178 -24.01 14.51 -21.05
N ARG A 179 -23.85 15.37 -20.04
CA ARG A 179 -22.53 15.70 -19.47
C ARG A 179 -21.89 14.55 -18.69
N MET A 180 -22.66 13.59 -18.19
CA MET A 180 -22.12 12.40 -17.49
C MET A 180 -21.60 11.33 -18.46
N VAL A 181 -22.08 11.29 -19.71
CA VAL A 181 -21.70 10.26 -20.71
C VAL A 181 -20.19 10.16 -20.94
N PRO A 182 -19.43 11.27 -21.10
CA PRO A 182 -17.97 11.21 -21.25
C PRO A 182 -17.29 10.49 -20.08
N CYS A 183 -17.74 10.71 -18.84
CA CYS A 183 -17.18 10.06 -17.66
C CYS A 183 -17.38 8.53 -17.67
N TYR A 184 -18.49 8.04 -18.21
CA TYR A 184 -18.72 6.60 -18.37
C TYR A 184 -17.82 5.98 -19.44
N ASN A 185 -17.54 6.72 -20.52
CA ASN A 185 -16.60 6.30 -21.55
C ASN A 185 -15.18 6.23 -20.98
N SER A 186 -14.71 7.32 -20.35
CA SER A 186 -13.35 7.44 -19.81
C SER A 186 -12.98 6.35 -18.78
N MET A 187 -13.96 5.92 -17.99
CA MET A 187 -13.79 4.90 -16.96
C MET A 187 -14.31 3.51 -17.36
N ASP A 188 -14.49 3.24 -18.65
CA ASP A 188 -14.79 1.92 -19.20
C ASP A 188 -16.11 1.30 -18.72
N ARG A 189 -17.13 2.12 -18.47
CA ARG A 189 -18.48 1.67 -18.10
C ARG A 189 -19.31 1.42 -19.36
N THR A 190 -18.92 0.40 -20.12
CA THR A 190 -19.40 0.08 -21.48
C THR A 190 -20.92 0.04 -21.63
N ASN A 191 -21.66 -0.51 -20.65
CA ASN A 191 -23.13 -0.53 -20.70
C ASN A 191 -23.73 0.88 -20.72
N TYR A 192 -23.24 1.77 -19.84
CA TYR A 192 -23.72 3.15 -19.77
C TYR A 192 -23.19 3.98 -20.94
N ALA A 193 -21.92 3.79 -21.31
CA ALA A 193 -21.32 4.43 -22.48
C ALA A 193 -22.08 4.12 -23.78
N ARG A 194 -22.61 2.90 -23.93
CA ARG A 194 -23.42 2.47 -25.08
C ARG A 194 -24.85 3.00 -25.04
N TRP A 195 -25.54 2.85 -23.90
CA TRP A 195 -26.99 3.05 -23.83
C TRP A 195 -27.41 4.47 -23.46
N LEU A 196 -26.57 5.26 -22.78
CA LEU A 196 -26.91 6.65 -22.47
C LEU A 196 -27.03 7.54 -23.73
N PRO A 197 -26.15 7.43 -24.76
CA PRO A 197 -26.35 8.16 -26.02
C PRO A 197 -27.67 7.81 -26.70
N VAL A 198 -28.02 6.51 -26.72
CA VAL A 198 -29.29 6.02 -27.28
C VAL A 198 -30.47 6.59 -26.51
N TYR A 199 -30.43 6.49 -25.18
CA TYR A 199 -31.45 7.05 -24.29
C TYR A 199 -31.62 8.56 -24.55
N LEU A 200 -30.53 9.32 -24.63
CA LEU A 200 -30.60 10.76 -24.90
C LEU A 200 -31.23 11.08 -26.26
N ALA A 201 -30.89 10.30 -27.30
CA ALA A 201 -31.48 10.46 -28.63
C ALA A 201 -32.98 10.15 -28.64
N ASP A 202 -33.39 9.08 -27.97
CA ASP A 202 -34.80 8.67 -27.87
C ASP A 202 -35.60 9.68 -27.02
N MET A 203 -35.06 10.14 -25.89
CA MET A 203 -35.71 11.13 -25.03
C MET A 203 -35.87 12.49 -25.72
N ARG A 204 -34.92 12.91 -26.57
CA ARG A 204 -35.01 14.15 -27.35
C ARG A 204 -36.09 14.10 -28.43
N GLN A 205 -36.40 12.91 -28.94
CA GLN A 205 -37.46 12.72 -29.94
C GLN A 205 -38.87 12.63 -29.34
N LEU A 206 -39.01 12.65 -28.01
CA LEU A 206 -40.33 12.54 -27.36
C LEU A 206 -41.29 13.65 -27.79
N GLN A 207 -40.79 14.87 -28.02
CA GLN A 207 -41.64 15.97 -28.46
C GLN A 207 -42.36 15.66 -29.78
N GLU A 208 -41.68 14.96 -30.69
CA GLU A 208 -42.22 14.62 -32.01
C GLU A 208 -42.99 13.29 -31.99
N LYS A 209 -42.44 12.26 -31.34
CA LYS A 209 -42.99 10.89 -31.37
C LYS A 209 -44.06 10.62 -30.30
N HIS A 210 -43.95 11.26 -29.14
CA HIS A 210 -44.82 11.05 -27.98
C HIS A 210 -45.10 12.37 -27.25
N PRO A 211 -45.77 13.35 -27.88
CA PRO A 211 -45.91 14.72 -27.35
C PRO A 211 -46.60 14.80 -25.98
N GLN A 212 -47.53 13.88 -25.70
CA GLN A 212 -48.19 13.79 -24.39
C GLN A 212 -47.22 13.40 -23.28
N VAL A 213 -46.35 12.41 -23.53
CA VAL A 213 -45.30 12.00 -22.58
C VAL A 213 -44.29 13.12 -22.38
N HIS A 214 -43.90 13.81 -23.46
CA HIS A 214 -43.02 14.97 -23.37
C HIS A 214 -43.63 16.08 -22.50
N HIS A 215 -44.91 16.39 -22.68
CA HIS A 215 -45.60 17.39 -21.86
C HIS A 215 -45.60 17.00 -20.37
N ALA A 216 -45.97 15.76 -20.04
CA ALA A 216 -45.94 15.24 -18.67
C ALA A 216 -44.52 15.29 -18.06
N PHE A 217 -43.49 15.01 -18.85
CA PHE A 217 -42.11 15.09 -18.38
C PHE A 217 -41.69 16.53 -18.09
N MET A 218 -42.08 17.48 -18.94
CA MET A 218 -41.82 18.91 -18.75
C MET A 218 -42.56 19.51 -17.55
N THR A 219 -43.74 18.97 -17.17
CA THR A 219 -44.43 19.33 -15.92
C THR A 219 -43.86 18.62 -14.70
N GLY A 220 -42.83 17.79 -14.88
CA GLY A 220 -42.10 17.13 -13.80
C GLY A 220 -42.74 15.83 -13.30
N GLU A 221 -43.65 15.23 -14.07
CA GLU A 221 -44.29 13.94 -13.77
C GLU A 221 -43.38 12.73 -14.06
N HIS A 222 -42.19 12.98 -14.61
CA HIS A 222 -41.16 11.94 -14.72
C HIS A 222 -40.62 11.50 -13.35
N ALA A 223 -40.73 12.32 -12.31
CA ALA A 223 -40.20 12.01 -10.98
C ALA A 223 -41.32 11.78 -9.95
N ILE A 224 -41.09 10.88 -8.99
CA ILE A 224 -42.09 10.48 -7.99
C ILE A 224 -41.89 11.26 -6.70
N ALA A 225 -42.94 11.92 -6.20
CA ALA A 225 -42.99 12.49 -4.85
C ALA A 225 -43.84 11.61 -3.94
N ARG A 226 -43.40 11.43 -2.69
CA ARG A 226 -44.18 10.76 -1.62
C ARG A 226 -44.70 11.72 -0.56
N SER A 227 -44.33 13.00 -0.66
CA SER A 227 -44.69 14.09 0.25
C SER A 227 -44.87 15.36 -0.58
N ASN A 228 -45.65 16.31 -0.09
CA ASN A 228 -45.83 17.62 -0.73
C ASN A 228 -44.66 18.60 -0.49
N GLN A 229 -43.61 18.14 0.20
CA GLN A 229 -42.43 18.95 0.48
C GLN A 229 -41.67 19.31 -0.81
N PRO A 230 -41.22 20.57 -0.97
CA PRO A 230 -40.34 20.96 -2.07
C PRO A 230 -39.07 20.08 -2.09
N PHE A 231 -38.52 19.84 -3.27
CA PHE A 231 -37.28 19.06 -3.46
C PHE A 231 -37.36 17.59 -2.98
N ALA A 232 -38.57 17.03 -2.84
CA ALA A 232 -38.77 15.66 -2.34
C ALA A 232 -38.85 14.58 -3.43
N LYS A 233 -38.94 14.96 -4.71
CA LYS A 233 -39.09 14.03 -5.83
C LYS A 233 -37.87 13.09 -5.95
N VAL A 234 -38.09 11.86 -6.42
CA VAL A 234 -37.05 10.84 -6.62
C VAL A 234 -37.29 10.07 -7.91
N TRP A 235 -36.25 9.41 -8.42
CA TRP A 235 -36.37 8.53 -9.59
C TRP A 235 -37.36 7.40 -9.33
N THR A 236 -38.05 6.98 -10.38
CA THR A 236 -39.03 5.88 -10.31
C THR A 236 -38.40 4.60 -9.76
N ASP A 237 -37.19 4.26 -10.17
CA ASP A 237 -36.44 3.10 -9.67
C ASP A 237 -35.97 3.28 -8.21
N MET A 238 -35.67 4.50 -7.77
CA MET A 238 -35.43 4.78 -6.34
C MET A 238 -36.70 4.65 -5.51
N ALA A 239 -37.84 5.16 -6.00
CA ALA A 239 -39.11 5.07 -5.32
C ALA A 239 -39.51 3.60 -5.11
N LEU A 240 -39.33 2.77 -6.15
CA LEU A 240 -39.51 1.32 -6.08
C LEU A 240 -38.58 0.67 -5.03
N GLU A 241 -37.32 1.09 -4.96
CA GLU A 241 -36.39 0.62 -3.92
C GLU A 241 -36.81 1.03 -2.50
N GLN A 242 -37.42 2.20 -2.33
CA GLN A 242 -37.83 2.77 -1.03
C GLN A 242 -39.24 2.38 -0.56
N SER A 243 -40.06 1.78 -1.42
CA SER A 243 -41.40 1.31 -1.09
C SER A 243 -41.46 -0.21 -1.22
N ILE A 244 -41.79 -0.71 -2.41
CA ILE A 244 -42.08 -2.11 -2.69
C ILE A 244 -40.88 -2.98 -2.28
N ASN A 245 -39.67 -2.68 -2.74
CA ASN A 245 -38.52 -3.53 -2.45
C ASN A 245 -38.09 -3.48 -0.99
N LEU A 246 -38.16 -2.31 -0.33
CA LEU A 246 -37.81 -2.20 1.08
C LEU A 246 -38.76 -3.07 1.92
N ASP A 247 -40.06 -2.96 1.71
CA ASP A 247 -41.08 -3.71 2.44
C ASP A 247 -41.04 -5.21 2.09
N SER A 248 -40.71 -5.54 0.83
CA SER A 248 -40.59 -6.93 0.34
C SER A 248 -39.31 -7.66 0.76
N LYS A 249 -38.21 -6.93 1.06
CA LYS A 249 -36.90 -7.51 1.43
C LYS A 249 -36.69 -7.62 2.94
N THR A 250 -37.70 -7.33 3.75
CA THR A 250 -37.68 -7.53 5.22
C THR A 250 -37.76 -9.01 5.60
N SER A 251 -37.36 -9.37 6.83
CA SER A 251 -37.49 -10.74 7.36
C SER A 251 -38.98 -11.12 7.44
N GLY A 252 -39.42 -12.04 6.57
CA GLY A 252 -40.85 -12.39 6.37
C GLY A 252 -41.52 -11.73 5.16
N GLY A 253 -40.76 -10.99 4.34
CA GLY A 253 -41.15 -10.49 3.02
C GLY A 253 -40.97 -11.52 1.90
N VAL A 254 -41.08 -11.09 0.64
CA VAL A 254 -40.84 -11.93 -0.56
C VAL A 254 -39.48 -12.64 -0.49
N VAL A 255 -38.46 -11.98 0.06
CA VAL A 255 -37.17 -12.60 0.35
C VAL A 255 -37.26 -13.36 1.68
N GLY A 256 -37.48 -14.68 1.59
CA GLY A 256 -37.59 -15.59 2.74
C GLY A 256 -38.88 -16.41 2.76
N ILE A 257 -39.90 -16.00 2.02
CA ILE A 257 -41.10 -16.82 1.76
C ILE A 257 -40.77 -17.85 0.67
N SER A 258 -41.18 -19.11 0.89
CA SER A 258 -41.00 -20.17 -0.11
C SER A 258 -41.61 -19.77 -1.46
N GLN A 259 -41.01 -20.13 -2.60
CA GLN A 259 -41.58 -19.89 -3.93
C GLN A 259 -42.89 -20.66 -4.22
N LYS A 260 -43.52 -21.24 -3.19
CA LYS A 260 -44.84 -21.89 -3.29
C LYS A 260 -45.86 -20.85 -3.75
N PRO A 261 -46.53 -21.05 -4.90
CA PRO A 261 -47.45 -20.06 -5.49
C PRO A 261 -48.50 -19.55 -4.50
N GLY A 262 -49.13 -20.44 -3.72
CA GLY A 262 -50.14 -20.05 -2.74
C GLY A 262 -49.62 -19.28 -1.51
N ALA A 263 -48.31 -19.28 -1.24
CA ALA A 263 -47.70 -18.43 -0.21
C ALA A 263 -47.37 -17.05 -0.76
N LEU A 264 -46.85 -16.99 -1.99
CA LEU A 264 -46.67 -15.74 -2.74
C LEU A 264 -48.00 -15.03 -2.97
N GLU A 265 -49.03 -15.75 -3.42
CA GLU A 265 -50.36 -15.24 -3.67
C GLU A 265 -51.00 -14.69 -2.39
N ARG A 266 -50.97 -15.45 -1.28
CA ARG A 266 -51.41 -14.92 0.02
C ARG A 266 -50.62 -13.70 0.45
N TRP A 267 -49.30 -13.67 0.24
CA TRP A 267 -48.49 -12.50 0.57
C TRP A 267 -48.87 -11.28 -0.28
N PHE A 268 -49.05 -11.43 -1.59
CA PHE A 268 -49.50 -10.35 -2.49
C PHE A 268 -50.92 -9.86 -2.15
N LEU A 269 -51.83 -10.77 -1.80
CA LEU A 269 -53.19 -10.45 -1.38
C LEU A 269 -53.25 -9.76 0.00
N THR A 270 -52.20 -9.84 0.82
CA THR A 270 -52.22 -9.30 2.20
C THR A 270 -51.18 -8.22 2.46
N VAL A 271 -50.26 -7.94 1.54
CA VAL A 271 -49.18 -6.97 1.75
C VAL A 271 -49.71 -5.55 1.87
N HIS A 272 -50.71 -5.18 1.05
CA HIS A 272 -51.32 -3.86 1.09
C HIS A 272 -52.06 -3.63 2.42
N GLU A 273 -52.80 -4.63 2.91
CA GLU A 273 -53.46 -4.57 4.22
C GLU A 273 -52.47 -4.46 5.38
N ARG A 274 -51.37 -5.23 5.35
CA ARG A 274 -50.31 -5.14 6.38
C ARG A 274 -49.60 -3.77 6.35
N ALA A 275 -49.35 -3.23 5.17
CA ALA A 275 -48.81 -1.88 5.02
C ALA A 275 -49.78 -0.82 5.54
N ALA A 276 -51.09 -0.97 5.29
CA ALA A 276 -52.14 -0.09 5.81
C ALA A 276 -52.21 -0.16 7.35
N MET A 277 -52.18 -1.36 7.94
CA MET A 277 -52.13 -1.55 9.40
C MET A 277 -50.88 -0.92 10.03
N ALA A 278 -49.69 -1.12 9.44
CA ALA A 278 -48.46 -0.52 9.94
C ALA A 278 -48.49 1.02 9.83
N THR A 279 -49.13 1.56 8.79
CA THR A 279 -49.33 3.00 8.61
C THR A 279 -50.32 3.55 9.64
N ALA A 280 -51.45 2.88 9.86
CA ALA A 280 -52.43 3.24 10.88
C ALA A 280 -51.82 3.17 12.30
N LEU A 281 -51.00 2.17 12.60
CA LEU A 281 -50.29 2.06 13.88
C LEU A 281 -49.30 3.22 14.07
N LYS A 282 -48.55 3.60 13.02
CA LYS A 282 -47.70 4.79 13.08
C LYS A 282 -48.51 6.06 13.30
N GLN A 283 -49.70 6.19 12.71
CA GLN A 283 -50.62 7.31 12.97
C GLN A 283 -51.08 7.34 14.43
N MET A 284 -51.52 6.19 14.96
CA MET A 284 -51.96 6.07 16.36
C MET A 284 -50.85 6.40 17.36
N LEU A 285 -49.60 6.04 17.06
CA LEU A 285 -48.43 6.33 17.90
C LEU A 285 -47.90 7.76 17.74
N GLY A 286 -48.56 8.63 16.96
CA GLY A 286 -48.08 9.97 16.63
C GLY A 286 -46.78 9.96 15.81
N MET A 287 -46.42 8.83 15.22
CA MET A 287 -45.23 8.65 14.36
C MET A 287 -45.52 8.93 12.88
N ALA A 288 -46.77 9.25 12.52
CA ALA A 288 -47.15 9.58 11.14
C ALA A 288 -46.81 11.01 10.71
N ASP A 289 -46.41 11.87 11.64
CA ASP A 289 -46.08 13.28 11.40
C ASP A 289 -44.67 13.48 10.81
N SER A 290 -44.25 12.64 9.86
CA SER A 290 -43.03 12.91 9.11
C SER A 290 -43.17 14.09 8.14
N ASP A 291 -44.40 14.46 7.77
CA ASP A 291 -44.68 15.59 6.88
C ASP A 291 -44.71 16.96 7.58
N LEU A 292 -44.79 16.99 8.92
CA LEU A 292 -44.76 18.24 9.72
C LEU A 292 -43.36 18.84 9.89
N VAL A 293 -42.29 18.08 9.64
CA VAL A 293 -40.94 18.66 9.61
C VAL A 293 -40.72 19.25 8.22
N ALA A 294 -41.07 20.53 8.06
CA ALA A 294 -40.90 21.31 6.83
C ALA A 294 -39.43 21.42 6.32
N THR A 295 -38.48 20.75 6.98
CA THR A 295 -37.05 20.81 6.71
C THR A 295 -36.52 19.45 6.26
N HIS A 296 -35.96 19.43 5.04
CA HIS A 296 -35.26 18.27 4.48
C HIS A 296 -34.21 17.72 5.46
N LYS A 297 -34.01 16.40 5.53
CA LYS A 297 -33.10 15.74 6.49
C LYS A 297 -31.68 16.31 6.49
N ASP A 298 -31.22 16.76 5.33
CA ASP A 298 -29.87 17.33 5.14
C ASP A 298 -29.77 18.78 5.67
N ALA A 299 -30.90 19.48 5.82
CA ALA A 299 -31.01 20.86 6.28
C ALA A 299 -31.39 20.98 7.77
N ARG A 300 -31.50 19.86 8.49
CA ARG A 300 -31.74 19.87 9.95
C ARG A 300 -30.49 20.37 10.66
N GLU A 301 -30.66 21.18 11.70
CA GLU A 301 -29.57 21.78 12.48
C GLU A 301 -28.52 20.75 12.93
N GLY A 302 -28.96 19.61 13.49
CA GLY A 302 -28.04 18.54 13.92
C GLY A 302 -27.29 17.85 12.77
N ARG A 303 -27.81 17.89 11.54
CA ARG A 303 -27.08 17.41 10.35
C ARG A 303 -26.06 18.45 9.89
N LEU A 304 -26.45 19.72 9.81
CA LEU A 304 -25.58 20.83 9.42
C LEU A 304 -24.37 20.91 10.36
N LYS A 305 -24.61 20.89 11.68
CA LYS A 305 -23.54 20.90 12.69
C LYS A 305 -22.56 19.74 12.53
N ARG A 306 -23.07 18.53 12.31
CA ARG A 306 -22.21 17.33 12.12
C ARG A 306 -21.41 17.40 10.82
N ASP A 307 -22.03 17.84 9.74
CA ASP A 307 -21.37 17.95 8.45
C ASP A 307 -20.27 19.03 8.51
N GLU A 308 -20.50 20.14 9.21
CA GLU A 308 -19.48 21.17 9.50
C GLU A 308 -18.33 20.61 10.35
N GLU A 309 -18.63 19.90 11.45
CA GLU A 309 -17.62 19.24 12.29
C GLU A 309 -16.75 18.25 11.48
N ASP A 310 -17.37 17.47 10.59
CA ASP A 310 -16.65 16.51 9.75
C ASP A 310 -15.83 17.21 8.64
N VAL A 311 -16.34 18.30 8.05
CA VAL A 311 -15.57 19.14 7.12
C VAL A 311 -14.34 19.74 7.80
N GLN A 312 -14.47 20.22 9.04
CA GLN A 312 -13.34 20.78 9.77
C GLN A 312 -12.29 19.70 10.08
N LYS A 313 -12.70 18.50 10.51
CA LYS A 313 -11.77 17.37 10.71
C LYS A 313 -10.98 17.06 9.45
N MET A 314 -11.66 17.02 8.29
CA MET A 314 -11.01 16.75 7.01
C MET A 314 -10.10 17.91 6.57
N THR A 315 -10.52 19.17 6.79
CA THR A 315 -9.73 20.36 6.46
C THR A 315 -8.44 20.43 7.28
N ASN A 316 -8.50 20.13 8.59
CA ASN A 316 -7.34 20.11 9.48
C ASN A 316 -6.25 19.12 9.04
N MET A 317 -6.59 18.07 8.27
CA MET A 317 -5.60 17.13 7.75
C MET A 317 -4.58 17.83 6.83
N PHE A 318 -4.98 18.91 6.16
CA PHE A 318 -4.14 19.68 5.25
C PHE A 318 -3.26 20.74 5.94
N GLU A 319 -3.38 20.91 7.26
CA GLU A 319 -2.55 21.83 8.04
C GLU A 319 -1.19 21.21 8.47
N GLY A 320 -0.98 19.91 8.24
CA GLY A 320 0.31 19.28 8.55
C GLY A 320 0.48 17.80 8.23
N LEU A 321 -0.59 17.05 7.93
CA LEU A 321 -0.52 15.61 7.62
C LEU A 321 -0.59 15.31 6.13
N MET A 322 -1.35 16.11 5.37
CA MET A 322 -1.56 15.95 3.93
C MET A 322 -1.17 17.21 3.19
N THR A 323 -0.73 17.07 1.94
CA THR A 323 -0.40 18.20 1.07
C THR A 323 -1.67 18.91 0.58
N ASN A 324 -1.76 20.22 0.76
CA ASN A 324 -2.89 20.99 0.21
C ASN A 324 -2.85 20.96 -1.33
N PRO A 325 -3.88 20.41 -2.01
CA PRO A 325 -3.86 20.25 -3.46
C PRO A 325 -3.97 21.56 -4.25
N PHE A 326 -4.33 22.67 -3.60
CA PHE A 326 -4.50 23.98 -4.21
C PHE A 326 -3.42 24.99 -3.82
N HIS A 327 -2.41 24.55 -3.06
CA HIS A 327 -1.22 25.36 -2.79
C HIS A 327 -0.21 25.16 -3.94
N VAL A 328 0.12 26.24 -4.65
CA VAL A 328 1.14 26.22 -5.70
C VAL A 328 2.22 27.22 -5.30
N GLU A 329 3.44 26.72 -5.12
CA GLU A 329 4.61 27.57 -4.85
C GLU A 329 5.06 28.22 -6.16
N ASP A 330 5.43 29.50 -6.10
CA ASP A 330 6.01 30.24 -7.23
C ASP A 330 7.41 29.69 -7.54
N SER A 331 7.45 28.57 -8.27
CA SER A 331 8.66 28.00 -8.85
C SER A 331 8.70 28.36 -10.33
N GLU A 332 9.73 29.09 -10.74
CA GLU A 332 9.90 29.50 -12.13
C GLU A 332 10.22 28.28 -13.01
N GLY A 333 9.27 27.88 -13.85
CA GLY A 333 9.52 27.08 -15.06
C GLY A 333 8.77 25.74 -15.17
N ASP A 334 8.50 25.03 -14.08
CA ASP A 334 7.99 23.66 -14.11
C ASP A 334 6.56 23.52 -13.55
N ILE A 335 5.71 22.71 -14.22
CA ILE A 335 4.33 22.42 -13.78
C ILE A 335 4.38 21.56 -12.50
N HIS A 336 3.67 21.96 -11.46
CA HIS A 336 3.60 21.18 -10.21
C HIS A 336 2.99 19.80 -10.48
N PRO A 337 3.67 18.70 -10.11
CA PRO A 337 3.26 17.35 -10.49
C PRO A 337 1.98 16.89 -9.80
N LEU A 338 1.31 15.90 -10.40
CA LEU A 338 0.19 15.21 -9.75
C LEU A 338 0.73 14.22 -8.72
N ILE A 339 0.45 14.49 -7.45
CA ILE A 339 0.86 13.64 -6.33
C ILE A 339 -0.34 13.09 -5.58
N ASN A 340 -0.18 11.93 -4.94
CA ASN A 340 -1.09 11.52 -3.88
C ASN A 340 -0.89 12.47 -2.70
N PHE A 341 -1.92 13.23 -2.32
CA PHE A 341 -1.75 14.28 -1.31
C PHE A 341 -1.51 13.73 0.11
N ALA A 342 -1.77 12.46 0.38
CA ALA A 342 -1.56 11.86 1.70
C ALA A 342 -0.15 11.27 1.85
N THR A 343 0.42 10.76 0.76
CA THR A 343 1.70 10.02 0.77
C THR A 343 2.83 10.73 0.05
N GLY A 344 2.53 11.76 -0.74
CA GLY A 344 3.49 12.48 -1.59
C GLY A 344 3.97 11.70 -2.81
N VAL A 345 3.38 10.53 -3.12
CA VAL A 345 3.75 9.72 -4.29
C VAL A 345 3.40 10.46 -5.58
N VAL A 346 4.41 10.69 -6.42
CA VAL A 346 4.27 11.37 -7.71
C VAL A 346 3.78 10.40 -8.79
N MET A 347 2.77 10.81 -9.55
CA MET A 347 2.30 10.09 -10.72
C MET A 347 3.24 10.36 -11.91
N PRO A 348 3.64 9.33 -12.69
CA PRO A 348 4.39 9.53 -13.93
C PRO A 348 3.69 10.51 -14.87
N GLU A 349 4.46 11.36 -15.55
CA GLU A 349 3.92 12.46 -16.35
C GLU A 349 3.06 11.98 -17.53
N ASP A 350 3.50 10.93 -18.24
CA ASP A 350 2.76 10.29 -19.33
C ASP A 350 1.36 9.80 -18.90
N THR A 351 1.28 9.27 -17.68
CA THR A 351 0.05 8.78 -17.07
C THR A 351 -0.80 9.92 -16.53
N THR A 352 -0.17 10.96 -15.98
CA THR A 352 -0.80 12.17 -15.45
C THR A 352 -1.60 12.91 -16.52
N VAL A 353 -0.99 13.19 -17.67
CA VAL A 353 -1.64 13.91 -18.76
C VAL A 353 -2.89 13.17 -19.24
N ARG A 354 -2.81 11.84 -19.37
CA ARG A 354 -3.96 11.02 -19.80
C ARG A 354 -5.07 10.95 -18.76
N LEU A 355 -4.74 10.96 -17.47
CA LEU A 355 -5.72 10.93 -16.38
C LEU A 355 -6.43 12.29 -16.20
N ILE A 356 -5.71 13.40 -16.33
CA ILE A 356 -6.29 14.74 -16.23
C ILE A 356 -7.25 15.03 -17.38
N ASN A 357 -6.89 14.61 -18.61
CA ASN A 357 -7.73 14.76 -19.80
C ASN A 357 -8.75 13.61 -19.96
N ALA A 358 -9.09 12.90 -18.88
CA ALA A 358 -9.96 11.72 -18.98
C ALA A 358 -11.36 12.08 -19.51
N TYR A 359 -11.90 13.23 -19.13
CA TYR A 359 -13.21 13.70 -19.61
C TYR A 359 -13.21 13.92 -21.12
N GLU A 360 -12.20 14.62 -21.64
CA GLU A 360 -12.02 14.94 -23.06
C GLU A 360 -11.83 13.68 -23.90
N ILE A 361 -11.01 12.74 -23.43
CA ILE A 361 -10.80 11.44 -24.09
C ILE A 361 -12.12 10.66 -24.15
N GLY A 362 -12.88 10.64 -23.04
CA GLY A 362 -14.20 10.00 -22.99
C GLY A 362 -15.23 10.67 -23.90
N LEU A 363 -15.16 12.00 -24.05
CA LEU A 363 -16.03 12.75 -24.96
C LEU A 363 -15.73 12.41 -26.42
N GLU A 364 -14.46 12.29 -26.80
CA GLU A 364 -14.08 11.93 -28.17
C GLU A 364 -14.49 10.48 -28.50
N GLN A 365 -14.35 9.57 -27.55
CA GLN A 365 -14.87 8.21 -27.70
C GLN A 365 -16.41 8.20 -27.88
N CYS A 366 -17.13 9.02 -27.11
CA CYS A 366 -18.58 9.16 -27.26
C CYS A 366 -18.96 9.70 -28.64
N ARG A 367 -18.26 10.73 -29.14
CA ARG A 367 -18.50 11.28 -30.50
C ARG A 367 -18.26 10.24 -31.58
N THR A 368 -17.18 9.47 -31.45
CA THR A 368 -16.83 8.36 -32.36
C THR A 368 -17.92 7.29 -32.35
N PHE A 369 -18.42 6.91 -31.17
CA PHE A 369 -19.51 5.95 -31.03
C PHE A 369 -20.79 6.40 -31.76
N VAL A 370 -21.21 7.66 -31.55
CA VAL A 370 -22.40 8.22 -32.20
C VAL A 370 -22.22 8.21 -33.72
N ARG A 371 -21.09 8.74 -34.21
CA ARG A 371 -20.79 8.82 -35.65
C ARG A 371 -20.81 7.45 -36.33
N GLN A 372 -20.02 6.49 -35.82
CA GLN A 372 -19.81 5.21 -36.48
C GLN A 372 -20.97 4.23 -36.34
N ARG A 373 -21.78 4.34 -35.28
CA ARG A 373 -22.79 3.32 -34.94
C ARG A 373 -24.22 3.81 -34.92
N LEU A 374 -24.46 5.10 -34.70
CA LEU A 374 -25.82 5.66 -34.69
C LEU A 374 -26.11 6.43 -35.98
N ASP A 375 -25.13 7.17 -36.50
CA ASP A 375 -25.31 8.00 -37.70
C ASP A 375 -25.03 7.21 -38.99
N SER A 376 -23.86 6.57 -39.10
CA SER A 376 -23.42 5.92 -40.35
C SER A 376 -23.62 4.40 -40.42
N ASN A 377 -23.85 3.73 -39.28
CA ASN A 377 -23.89 2.25 -39.17
C ASN A 377 -22.64 1.54 -39.78
N GLU A 378 -21.49 2.21 -39.85
CA GLU A 378 -20.21 1.65 -40.31
C GLU A 378 -19.73 0.48 -39.43
N VAL A 379 -20.00 0.56 -38.13
CA VAL A 379 -19.65 -0.45 -37.14
C VAL A 379 -20.93 -0.95 -36.47
N GLY A 380 -21.04 -2.26 -36.24
CA GLY A 380 -22.22 -2.86 -35.63
C GLY A 380 -22.48 -2.28 -34.24
N PHE A 381 -23.74 -1.97 -33.93
CA PHE A 381 -24.14 -1.44 -32.62
C PHE A 381 -23.66 -2.33 -31.46
N TRP A 382 -23.71 -3.65 -31.68
CA TRP A 382 -23.37 -4.66 -30.67
C TRP A 382 -21.87 -4.92 -30.52
N ASP A 383 -21.06 -4.51 -31.50
CA ASP A 383 -19.62 -4.77 -31.54
C ASP A 383 -18.92 -4.24 -30.28
N PRO A 384 -17.83 -4.88 -29.81
CA PRO A 384 -17.11 -4.46 -28.62
C PRO A 384 -16.75 -2.97 -28.64
N LEU A 385 -16.88 -2.28 -27.51
CA LEU A 385 -16.39 -0.90 -27.37
C LEU A 385 -14.91 -0.95 -26.99
N PRO A 386 -14.02 -0.17 -27.62
CA PRO A 386 -12.62 -0.14 -27.24
C PRO A 386 -12.46 0.37 -25.81
N HIS A 387 -11.64 -0.31 -25.01
CA HIS A 387 -11.35 0.10 -23.64
C HIS A 387 -10.25 1.16 -23.62
N LEU A 388 -10.50 2.29 -22.95
CA LEU A 388 -9.54 3.40 -22.86
C LEU A 388 -8.43 3.12 -21.85
N ASN A 389 -8.71 2.27 -20.85
CA ASN A 389 -7.76 1.81 -19.84
C ASN A 389 -6.94 2.94 -19.21
N ILE A 390 -7.60 4.05 -18.86
CA ILE A 390 -6.94 5.19 -18.22
C ILE A 390 -6.40 4.73 -16.85
N LYS A 391 -5.08 4.83 -16.68
CA LYS A 391 -4.39 4.46 -15.45
C LYS A 391 -4.69 5.49 -14.36
N THR A 392 -5.04 5.00 -13.17
CA THR A 392 -5.27 5.79 -11.94
C THR A 392 -4.20 5.47 -10.90
N PHE A 393 -4.15 6.21 -9.79
CA PHE A 393 -3.25 5.89 -8.67
C PHE A 393 -3.43 4.46 -8.14
N ALA A 394 -4.67 3.98 -8.07
CA ALA A 394 -4.98 2.59 -7.73
C ALA A 394 -4.38 1.56 -8.71
N SER A 395 -4.26 1.91 -10.00
CA SER A 395 -3.64 1.02 -10.99
C SER A 395 -2.12 0.96 -10.85
N ILE A 396 -1.48 2.08 -10.52
CA ILE A 396 -0.01 2.17 -10.35
C ILE A 396 0.41 1.41 -9.09
N SER A 397 -0.29 1.63 -7.97
CA SER A 397 -0.05 0.91 -6.70
C SER A 397 -0.29 -0.60 -6.79
N GLN A 398 -1.07 -1.08 -7.76
CA GLN A 398 -1.30 -2.50 -8.03
C GLN A 398 -0.25 -3.14 -8.95
N THR A 399 0.75 -2.40 -9.44
CA THR A 399 1.76 -2.93 -10.36
C THR A 399 2.99 -3.46 -9.61
N ARG A 400 2.77 -4.46 -8.77
CA ARG A 400 3.70 -5.58 -8.57
C ARG A 400 2.94 -6.87 -8.87
N ARG A 401 2.59 -7.07 -10.14
CA ARG A 401 2.08 -8.34 -10.64
C ARG A 401 3.26 -9.16 -11.13
N MET A 402 3.50 -10.30 -10.48
CA MET A 402 4.28 -11.38 -11.08
C MET A 402 3.40 -12.04 -12.12
N THR A 403 3.87 -12.06 -13.36
CA THR A 403 3.27 -12.84 -14.44
C THR A 403 3.72 -14.29 -14.32
N THR A 404 2.77 -15.21 -14.16
CA THR A 404 2.91 -16.58 -14.65
C THR A 404 1.77 -16.85 -15.61
N ASN A 405 2.07 -17.60 -16.66
CA ASN A 405 1.22 -17.80 -17.83
C ASN A 405 -0.14 -18.40 -17.47
N ASP A 406 -1.17 -17.83 -18.11
CA ASP A 406 -2.57 -18.23 -18.20
C ASP A 406 -3.45 -18.24 -16.94
N LYS A 407 -4.40 -17.29 -16.95
CA LYS A 407 -5.52 -17.01 -16.02
C LYS A 407 -5.15 -16.24 -14.75
N ILE A 408 -5.25 -14.92 -14.88
CA ILE A 408 -5.21 -13.94 -13.78
C ILE A 408 -6.48 -14.10 -12.92
N VAL A 409 -6.35 -14.73 -11.75
CA VAL A 409 -7.34 -14.61 -10.68
C VAL A 409 -6.77 -13.67 -9.62
N THR A 410 -7.31 -12.46 -9.57
CA THR A 410 -6.98 -11.45 -8.56
C THR A 410 -7.54 -11.91 -7.20
N ILE A 411 -6.74 -12.68 -6.45
CA ILE A 411 -7.03 -12.98 -5.04
C ILE A 411 -6.65 -11.72 -4.26
N SER A 412 -7.59 -10.77 -4.19
CA SER A 412 -7.50 -9.66 -3.25
C SER A 412 -7.45 -10.25 -1.84
N ALA A 413 -6.44 -9.86 -1.06
CA ALA A 413 -6.28 -10.22 0.34
C ALA A 413 -7.44 -9.66 1.17
N ASP A 414 -8.63 -10.25 1.06
CA ASP A 414 -9.85 -9.81 1.73
C ASP A 414 -10.21 -10.85 2.80
N ARG A 415 -10.46 -10.38 4.03
CA ARG A 415 -10.90 -11.19 5.18
C ARG A 415 -12.14 -12.04 4.84
N ASP A 416 -12.96 -11.56 3.90
CA ASP A 416 -14.15 -12.22 3.38
C ASP A 416 -13.82 -13.43 2.47
N LEU A 417 -12.68 -13.43 1.77
CA LEU A 417 -12.25 -14.54 0.92
C LEU A 417 -11.84 -15.74 1.79
N PHE A 418 -11.13 -15.49 2.88
CA PHE A 418 -10.72 -16.51 3.84
C PHE A 418 -11.92 -17.17 4.55
N GLY A 419 -12.93 -16.38 4.94
CA GLY A 419 -14.19 -16.93 5.45
C GLY A 419 -14.94 -17.80 4.43
N ARG A 420 -14.96 -17.40 3.16
CA ARG A 420 -15.59 -18.17 2.07
C ARG A 420 -14.82 -19.45 1.72
N LEU A 421 -13.50 -19.40 1.77
CA LEU A 421 -12.59 -20.54 1.56
C LEU A 421 -12.88 -21.67 2.56
N VAL A 422 -13.05 -21.33 3.85
CA VAL A 422 -13.37 -22.30 4.92
C VAL A 422 -14.75 -22.92 4.73
N ILE A 423 -15.75 -22.12 4.36
CA ILE A 423 -17.12 -22.61 4.10
C ILE A 423 -17.15 -23.53 2.87
N ALA A 424 -16.46 -23.15 1.79
CA ALA A 424 -16.33 -23.97 0.60
C ALA A 424 -15.57 -25.28 0.86
N ALA A 425 -14.53 -25.25 1.70
CA ALA A 425 -13.74 -26.42 2.05
C ALA A 425 -14.55 -27.43 2.87
N ARG A 426 -15.29 -26.97 3.89
CA ARG A 426 -16.20 -27.82 4.67
C ARG A 426 -17.29 -28.46 3.81
N SER A 427 -17.88 -27.67 2.90
CA SER A 427 -18.99 -28.15 2.08
C SER A 427 -18.52 -29.13 1.00
N ARG A 428 -17.38 -28.90 0.34
CA ARG A 428 -16.88 -29.73 -0.79
C ARG A 428 -15.94 -30.85 -0.36
N HIS A 429 -15.86 -31.17 0.94
CA HIS A 429 -14.86 -32.10 1.51
C HIS A 429 -13.43 -31.80 1.06
N ILE A 430 -13.09 -30.51 0.88
CA ILE A 430 -11.70 -30.16 0.59
C ILE A 430 -10.92 -30.31 1.88
N ASP A 431 -9.83 -31.03 1.80
CA ASP A 431 -8.90 -31.17 2.91
C ASP A 431 -8.41 -29.78 3.36
N LEU A 432 -8.87 -29.35 4.53
CA LEU A 432 -8.51 -28.07 5.13
C LEU A 432 -7.00 -28.01 5.45
N LYS A 433 -6.39 -29.18 5.71
CA LYS A 433 -4.94 -29.30 5.91
C LYS A 433 -4.20 -28.98 4.61
N GLY A 434 -4.60 -29.62 3.49
CA GLY A 434 -4.13 -29.28 2.15
C GLY A 434 -4.36 -27.82 1.76
N LEU A 435 -5.50 -27.23 2.11
CA LEU A 435 -5.79 -25.81 1.83
C LEU A 435 -4.80 -24.86 2.53
N LEU A 436 -4.51 -25.11 3.80
CA LEU A 436 -3.63 -24.25 4.61
C LEU A 436 -2.14 -24.45 4.30
N SER A 437 -1.77 -25.42 3.45
CA SER A 437 -0.45 -25.51 2.82
C SER A 437 -0.22 -24.45 1.71
N HIS A 438 -1.21 -23.58 1.46
CA HIS A 438 -1.13 -22.41 0.59
C HIS A 438 -1.31 -21.10 1.40
N GLU A 439 -0.74 -20.00 0.90
CA GLU A 439 -0.76 -18.70 1.60
C GLU A 439 -2.15 -18.02 1.60
N LEU A 440 -3.02 -18.40 0.67
CA LEU A 440 -4.37 -17.86 0.44
C LEU A 440 -4.36 -16.35 0.14
N CYS A 441 -3.21 -15.85 -0.31
CA CYS A 441 -2.92 -14.45 -0.61
C CYS A 441 -1.85 -14.38 -1.70
N ALA A 442 -1.78 -13.27 -2.44
CA ALA A 442 -0.75 -13.04 -3.46
C ALA A 442 0.69 -12.94 -2.90
N VAL A 443 0.85 -12.82 -1.59
CA VAL A 443 2.13 -12.80 -0.87
C VAL A 443 2.01 -13.46 0.50
N PRO A 444 3.09 -14.06 1.05
CA PRO A 444 3.09 -14.66 2.39
C PRO A 444 3.06 -13.58 3.48
N LEU A 445 1.88 -13.30 4.02
CA LEU A 445 1.64 -12.19 4.95
C LEU A 445 2.37 -12.32 6.30
N SER A 446 2.82 -13.53 6.64
CA SER A 446 3.65 -13.81 7.81
C SER A 446 5.06 -13.22 7.69
N MET A 447 5.55 -12.96 6.47
CA MET A 447 6.91 -12.48 6.20
C MET A 447 6.94 -11.18 5.39
N VAL A 448 5.84 -10.82 4.72
CA VAL A 448 5.79 -9.74 3.73
C VAL A 448 4.55 -8.87 3.97
N HIS A 449 4.67 -7.57 3.71
CA HIS A 449 3.54 -6.64 3.66
C HIS A 449 2.74 -6.82 2.37
N THR A 450 1.51 -6.27 2.32
CA THR A 450 0.63 -6.38 1.15
C THR A 450 1.20 -5.73 -0.12
N ASP A 451 2.17 -4.82 0.00
CA ASP A 451 2.90 -4.19 -1.12
C ASP A 451 4.07 -5.04 -1.65
N GLY A 452 4.27 -6.24 -1.11
CA GLY A 452 5.37 -7.14 -1.47
C GLY A 452 6.71 -6.78 -0.83
N THR A 453 6.77 -5.83 0.11
CA THR A 453 8.00 -5.54 0.86
C THR A 453 8.18 -6.47 2.05
N MET A 454 9.40 -6.97 2.27
CA MET A 454 9.71 -7.87 3.39
C MET A 454 9.53 -7.15 4.73
N ARG A 455 8.91 -7.83 5.70
CA ARG A 455 8.76 -7.34 7.08
C ARG A 455 10.12 -7.21 7.75
N LYS A 456 10.31 -6.14 8.51
CA LYS A 456 11.56 -5.87 9.23
C LYS A 456 11.42 -6.10 10.73
N THR A 457 12.52 -6.51 11.35
CA THR A 457 12.65 -6.64 12.80
C THR A 457 13.71 -5.66 13.31
N CYS A 458 13.65 -5.34 14.59
CA CYS A 458 14.66 -4.50 15.24
C CYS A 458 15.96 -5.31 15.41
N LYS A 459 16.91 -5.20 14.47
CA LYS A 459 18.19 -5.95 14.53
C LYS A 459 18.91 -5.76 15.86
N SER A 460 18.97 -4.52 16.36
CA SER A 460 19.64 -4.16 17.62
C SER A 460 19.05 -4.81 18.87
N ALA A 461 17.83 -5.37 18.78
CA ALA A 461 17.27 -6.15 19.88
C ALA A 461 18.12 -7.40 20.19
N LEU A 462 18.73 -8.03 19.18
CA LEU A 462 19.66 -9.16 19.42
C LEU A 462 20.92 -8.67 20.14
N LEU A 463 21.51 -7.58 19.69
CA LEU A 463 22.71 -7.02 20.32
C LEU A 463 22.45 -6.69 21.80
N SER A 464 21.27 -6.16 22.13
CA SER A 464 20.85 -5.90 23.51
C SER A 464 20.69 -7.18 24.35
N GLU A 465 20.36 -8.33 23.76
CA GLU A 465 20.33 -9.61 24.47
C GLU A 465 21.75 -10.16 24.66
N LEU A 466 22.63 -10.06 23.65
CA LEU A 466 24.03 -10.46 23.75
C LEU A 466 24.81 -9.63 24.78
N GLU A 467 24.52 -8.34 24.90
CA GLU A 467 25.14 -7.46 25.90
C GLU A 467 24.85 -7.88 27.35
N LYS A 468 23.79 -8.66 27.61
CA LYS A 468 23.49 -9.11 28.98
C LYS A 468 24.43 -10.20 29.48
N GLU A 469 25.10 -10.89 28.56
CA GLU A 469 26.05 -11.96 28.86
C GLU A 469 27.41 -11.43 29.33
N VAL A 470 27.66 -10.13 29.17
CA VAL A 470 28.97 -9.52 29.46
C VAL A 470 28.85 -8.14 30.07
N GLN A 471 29.88 -7.73 30.81
CA GLN A 471 30.00 -6.34 31.25
C GLN A 471 30.44 -5.45 30.08
N VAL A 472 29.58 -4.51 29.68
CA VAL A 472 29.91 -3.48 28.69
C VAL A 472 30.62 -2.28 29.34
N HIS A 473 31.53 -1.65 28.59
CA HIS A 473 32.37 -0.57 29.13
C HIS A 473 32.18 0.74 28.36
N ALA A 474 32.12 1.88 29.04
CA ALA A 474 32.03 3.19 28.39
C ALA A 474 33.35 3.60 27.69
N ARG A 475 34.48 3.03 28.14
CA ARG A 475 35.83 3.25 27.59
C ARG A 475 36.58 1.93 27.58
N LEU A 476 37.56 1.80 26.69
CA LEU A 476 38.46 0.64 26.71
C LEU A 476 39.19 0.55 28.06
N PRO A 477 39.29 -0.65 28.66
CA PRO A 477 40.10 -0.83 29.85
C PRO A 477 41.56 -0.43 29.61
N VAL A 478 42.11 0.31 30.57
CA VAL A 478 43.52 0.72 30.59
C VAL A 478 44.36 -0.49 30.99
N ALA A 479 44.50 -1.46 30.07
CA ALA A 479 45.52 -2.49 30.22
C ALA A 479 46.85 -1.89 29.77
N CYS A 480 47.83 -1.85 30.67
CA CYS A 480 49.15 -1.33 30.40
C CYS A 480 49.76 -2.00 29.15
N GLN A 481 50.15 -1.18 28.16
CA GLN A 481 51.06 -1.55 27.06
C GLN A 481 50.58 -2.63 26.05
N MET A 482 49.30 -2.68 25.69
CA MET A 482 48.84 -3.58 24.61
C MET A 482 48.83 -2.91 23.23
N PRO A 483 49.58 -3.42 22.22
CA PRO A 483 49.46 -2.97 20.85
C PRO A 483 48.03 -3.14 20.34
N THR A 484 47.42 -2.02 19.94
CA THR A 484 46.00 -1.94 19.59
C THR A 484 45.83 -1.52 18.13
N SER A 485 44.82 -2.08 17.45
CA SER A 485 44.36 -1.61 16.14
C SER A 485 42.87 -1.26 16.15
N TYR A 486 42.46 -0.35 15.26
CA TYR A 486 41.05 -0.02 15.02
C TYR A 486 40.64 -0.39 13.61
N ILE A 487 39.57 -1.17 13.47
CA ILE A 487 38.94 -1.50 12.20
C ILE A 487 37.61 -0.76 12.14
N ILE A 488 37.45 0.16 11.19
CA ILE A 488 36.36 1.12 11.17
C ILE A 488 35.48 0.90 9.94
N ASP A 489 34.18 0.79 10.16
CA ASP A 489 33.17 0.85 9.11
C ASP A 489 33.10 2.29 8.55
N GLY A 490 33.65 2.47 7.36
CA GLY A 490 33.83 3.78 6.74
C GLY A 490 32.50 4.45 6.42
N MET A 491 31.53 3.69 5.89
CA MET A 491 30.23 4.25 5.49
C MET A 491 29.35 4.56 6.70
N ALA A 492 29.45 3.76 7.77
CA ALA A 492 28.80 4.09 9.04
C ALA A 492 29.37 5.34 9.71
N MET A 493 30.70 5.51 9.70
CA MET A 493 31.35 6.71 10.22
C MET A 493 30.85 7.96 9.49
N ILE A 494 30.79 7.92 8.15
CA ILE A 494 30.31 9.02 7.32
C ILE A 494 28.85 9.38 7.69
N GLN A 495 28.00 8.38 7.87
CA GLN A 495 26.60 8.61 8.24
C GLN A 495 26.46 9.18 9.65
N ALA A 496 27.30 8.76 10.59
CA ALA A 496 27.26 9.23 11.98
C ALA A 496 27.69 10.70 12.13
N VAL A 497 28.71 11.12 11.37
CA VAL A 497 29.24 12.50 11.40
C VAL A 497 28.42 13.43 10.49
N GLY A 498 27.87 12.89 9.40
CA GLY A 498 27.17 13.68 8.38
C GLY A 498 28.11 14.58 7.58
N ALA A 499 27.56 15.63 6.97
CA ALA A 499 28.36 16.64 6.26
C ALA A 499 29.22 17.52 7.20
N GLY A 500 29.08 17.39 8.53
CA GLY A 500 29.92 18.13 9.49
C GLY A 500 29.87 19.66 9.40
N GLY A 501 28.90 20.24 8.69
CA GLY A 501 28.83 21.68 8.42
C GLY A 501 29.84 22.19 7.38
N THR A 502 30.53 21.30 6.67
CA THR A 502 31.51 21.69 5.64
C THR A 502 30.81 22.12 4.34
N ALA A 503 31.45 23.03 3.61
CA ALA A 503 30.92 23.53 2.34
C ALA A 503 31.34 22.66 1.15
N PHE A 504 32.54 22.09 1.19
CA PHE A 504 33.16 21.36 0.09
C PHE A 504 33.61 19.95 0.48
N PHE A 505 33.67 19.03 -0.48
CA PHE A 505 34.08 17.64 -0.26
C PHE A 505 35.54 17.53 0.23
N GLY A 506 36.44 18.46 -0.11
CA GLY A 506 37.80 18.48 0.41
C GLY A 506 37.85 18.71 1.93
N ASP A 507 37.06 19.67 2.43
CA ASP A 507 36.94 19.94 3.87
C ASP A 507 36.34 18.75 4.61
N LEU A 508 35.35 18.08 3.98
CA LEU A 508 34.74 16.86 4.50
C LEU A 508 35.78 15.73 4.64
N ALA A 509 36.61 15.53 3.60
CA ALA A 509 37.66 14.51 3.63
C ALA A 509 38.68 14.80 4.75
N ILE A 510 39.12 16.05 4.92
CA ILE A 510 40.04 16.44 5.99
C ILE A 510 39.39 16.20 7.37
N LEU A 511 38.12 16.53 7.55
CA LEU A 511 37.38 16.29 8.78
C LEU A 511 37.37 14.80 9.14
N HIS A 512 36.99 13.93 8.20
CA HIS A 512 36.98 12.49 8.43
C HIS A 512 38.39 11.92 8.66
N TYR A 513 39.39 12.38 7.91
CA TYR A 513 40.77 11.95 8.10
C TYR A 513 41.29 12.27 9.52
N ARG A 514 40.97 13.47 10.05
CA ARG A 514 41.30 13.83 11.44
C ARG A 514 40.61 12.93 12.46
N LEU A 515 39.34 12.57 12.21
CA LEU A 515 38.61 11.65 13.10
C LEU A 515 39.23 10.24 13.08
N LEU A 516 39.64 9.75 11.91
CA LEU A 516 40.31 8.46 11.77
C LEU A 516 41.67 8.46 12.50
N THR A 517 42.50 9.47 12.24
CA THR A 517 43.84 9.59 12.83
C THR A 517 43.81 9.92 14.33
N SER A 518 42.71 10.47 14.86
CA SER A 518 42.52 10.64 16.31
C SER A 518 42.53 9.32 17.09
N ASN A 519 42.32 8.17 16.42
CA ASN A 519 42.43 6.85 17.04
C ASN A 519 43.89 6.39 17.22
N PHE A 520 44.88 7.07 16.63
CA PHE A 520 46.31 6.86 16.92
C PHE A 520 46.66 7.46 18.29
N VAL A 521 46.03 6.93 19.34
CA VAL A 521 46.35 7.20 20.75
C VAL A 521 47.48 6.28 21.22
N GLN A 522 47.95 6.44 22.46
CA GLN A 522 49.03 5.63 23.03
C GLN A 522 48.79 4.12 22.77
N TYR A 523 49.76 3.46 22.12
CA TYR A 523 49.76 2.04 21.70
C TYR A 523 48.91 1.65 20.49
N CYS A 524 48.16 2.58 19.88
CA CYS A 524 47.53 2.37 18.59
C CYS A 524 48.44 2.86 17.45
N HIS A 525 48.87 1.94 16.60
CA HIS A 525 49.75 2.23 15.46
C HIS A 525 49.14 1.80 14.12
N ARG A 526 47.93 1.22 14.13
CA ARG A 526 47.23 0.74 12.93
C ARG A 526 45.74 1.07 12.96
N VAL A 527 45.27 1.71 11.89
CA VAL A 527 43.85 2.01 11.64
C VAL A 527 43.46 1.49 10.26
N ASP A 528 42.45 0.63 10.21
CA ASP A 528 41.87 0.11 8.97
C ASP A 528 40.50 0.74 8.75
N VAL A 529 40.21 1.17 7.52
CA VAL A 529 38.90 1.70 7.11
C VAL A 529 38.36 0.86 5.97
N VAL A 530 37.15 0.34 6.16
CA VAL A 530 36.53 -0.61 5.25
C VAL A 530 35.22 -0.04 4.71
N PHE A 531 35.03 -0.09 3.40
CA PHE A 531 33.83 0.38 2.70
C PHE A 531 33.10 -0.75 1.99
N ASP A 532 31.80 -0.54 1.76
CA ASP A 532 30.98 -1.40 0.90
C ASP A 532 31.31 -1.19 -0.58
N GLN A 533 31.10 -2.24 -1.37
CA GLN A 533 31.01 -2.20 -2.82
C GLN A 533 29.54 -2.14 -3.25
N TYR A 534 29.28 -1.39 -4.32
CA TYR A 534 27.93 -1.13 -4.83
C TYR A 534 27.74 -1.80 -6.19
N ASN A 535 27.80 -3.13 -6.17
CA ASN A 535 27.67 -3.98 -7.36
C ASN A 535 26.21 -3.98 -7.89
N LYS A 536 26.06 -4.26 -9.19
CA LYS A 536 24.75 -4.55 -9.80
C LYS A 536 24.30 -5.96 -9.39
N MET A 537 22.99 -6.20 -9.35
CA MET A 537 22.41 -7.52 -9.03
C MET A 537 22.74 -8.02 -7.62
N SER A 538 22.70 -7.11 -6.64
CA SER A 538 22.99 -7.43 -5.25
C SER A 538 21.76 -7.97 -4.52
N ILE A 539 21.97 -8.91 -3.60
CA ILE A 539 20.93 -9.37 -2.67
C ILE A 539 20.41 -8.26 -1.74
N LYS A 540 21.14 -7.13 -1.63
CA LYS A 540 20.74 -5.94 -0.87
C LYS A 540 19.97 -4.92 -1.72
N ASP A 541 19.79 -5.13 -3.02
CA ASP A 541 19.14 -4.14 -3.89
C ASP A 541 17.69 -3.85 -3.46
N GLY A 542 16.95 -4.84 -2.95
CA GLY A 542 15.62 -4.62 -2.38
C GLY A 542 15.62 -3.64 -1.20
N GLU A 543 16.63 -3.72 -0.32
CA GLU A 543 16.80 -2.82 0.81
C GLU A 543 17.32 -1.43 0.36
N ARG A 544 18.22 -1.40 -0.63
CA ARG A 544 18.72 -0.15 -1.25
C ARG A 544 17.57 0.61 -1.92
N LEU A 545 16.75 -0.05 -2.74
CA LEU A 545 15.58 0.54 -3.40
C LEU A 545 14.55 1.08 -2.41
N ARG A 546 14.35 0.39 -1.27
CA ARG A 546 13.49 0.90 -0.19
C ARG A 546 14.00 2.22 0.38
N ARG A 547 15.33 2.38 0.52
CA ARG A 547 15.99 3.61 1.01
C ARG A 547 16.02 4.71 -0.05
N VAL A 548 16.02 4.36 -1.34
CA VAL A 548 16.05 5.25 -2.52
C VAL A 548 14.66 5.79 -2.91
N ARG A 549 13.61 5.58 -2.09
CA ARG A 549 12.25 6.14 -2.31
C ARG A 549 12.18 7.68 -2.48
N GLN A 550 13.31 8.38 -2.40
CA GLN A 550 13.47 9.79 -2.77
C GLN A 550 14.51 9.88 -3.91
N SER A 551 14.08 10.31 -5.10
CA SER A 551 14.94 10.50 -6.28
C SER A 551 16.06 11.50 -5.96
N SER A 552 17.28 11.03 -5.72
CA SER A 552 18.47 11.90 -5.68
C SER A 552 19.30 11.66 -6.93
N PHE A 553 19.59 12.75 -7.65
CA PHE A 553 20.49 12.72 -8.79
C PHE A 553 21.88 12.19 -8.40
N GLU A 554 22.53 11.53 -9.33
CA GLU A 554 23.93 11.13 -9.21
C GLU A 554 24.79 12.42 -9.18
N VAL A 555 25.65 12.55 -8.17
CA VAL A 555 26.62 13.65 -8.06
C VAL A 555 28.01 13.05 -8.20
N LYS A 556 28.74 13.54 -9.21
CA LYS A 556 30.15 13.19 -9.42
C LYS A 556 31.03 14.20 -8.71
N ILE A 557 31.95 13.72 -7.89
CA ILE A 557 32.93 14.56 -7.19
C ILE A 557 34.09 14.81 -8.16
N GLN A 558 34.23 16.04 -8.64
CA GLN A 558 35.28 16.40 -9.61
C GLN A 558 36.61 16.78 -8.93
N GLY A 559 36.58 17.06 -7.62
CA GLY A 559 37.75 17.49 -6.86
C GLY A 559 37.38 18.11 -5.50
N PRO A 560 38.37 18.60 -4.73
CA PRO A 560 38.19 19.07 -3.36
C PRO A 560 37.28 20.30 -3.23
N THR A 561 37.14 21.11 -4.27
CA THR A 561 36.25 22.29 -4.32
C THR A 561 34.82 21.96 -4.76
N THR A 562 34.49 20.68 -4.93
CA THR A 562 33.10 20.28 -5.26
C THR A 562 32.19 20.59 -4.07
N PRO A 563 31.10 21.35 -4.24
CA PRO A 563 30.18 21.67 -3.15
C PRO A 563 29.44 20.44 -2.64
N ILE A 564 29.23 20.37 -1.32
CA ILE A 564 28.42 19.31 -0.72
C ILE A 564 26.93 19.56 -1.01
N PRO A 565 26.17 18.53 -1.42
CA PRO A 565 24.74 18.67 -1.62
C PRO A 565 24.02 19.10 -0.33
N LYS A 566 23.18 20.15 -0.42
CA LYS A 566 22.37 20.64 0.72
C LYS A 566 21.51 19.55 1.37
N GLN A 567 21.05 18.57 0.59
CA GLN A 567 20.24 17.45 1.06
C GLN A 567 21.11 16.19 1.32
N TRP A 568 22.05 16.27 2.27
CA TRP A 568 23.02 15.19 2.58
C TRP A 568 22.39 13.81 2.76
N LYS A 569 21.29 13.71 3.50
CA LYS A 569 20.58 12.43 3.73
C LYS A 569 20.09 11.79 2.43
N LYS A 570 19.66 12.61 1.45
CA LYS A 570 19.26 12.11 0.12
C LYS A 570 20.46 11.71 -0.71
N TYR A 571 21.52 12.51 -0.68
CA TYR A 571 22.78 12.21 -1.38
C TYR A 571 23.34 10.84 -0.97
N VAL A 572 23.46 10.59 0.33
CA VAL A 572 23.99 9.32 0.87
C VAL A 572 22.99 8.16 0.71
N ALA A 573 21.71 8.39 0.41
CA ALA A 573 20.77 7.30 0.16
C ALA A 573 21.00 6.61 -1.20
N ASN A 574 21.60 7.29 -2.17
CA ASN A 574 21.84 6.74 -3.51
C ASN A 574 23.13 5.89 -3.57
N PRO A 575 23.05 4.61 -4.00
CA PRO A 575 24.20 3.71 -4.09
C PRO A 575 25.37 4.24 -4.92
N LYS A 576 25.11 4.89 -6.07
CA LYS A 576 26.18 5.45 -6.91
C LYS A 576 26.90 6.60 -6.22
N ASN A 577 26.16 7.44 -5.51
CA ASN A 577 26.74 8.53 -4.73
C ASN A 577 27.63 7.99 -3.60
N LYS A 578 27.21 6.90 -2.94
CA LYS A 578 28.04 6.22 -1.93
C LYS A 578 29.31 5.63 -2.53
N ALA A 579 29.23 5.01 -3.71
CA ALA A 579 30.40 4.50 -4.43
C ALA A 579 31.37 5.64 -4.78
N ASN A 580 30.87 6.71 -5.41
CA ASN A 580 31.65 7.90 -5.77
C ASN A 580 32.32 8.54 -4.54
N LEU A 581 31.58 8.64 -3.42
CA LEU A 581 32.10 9.18 -2.16
C LEU A 581 33.20 8.30 -1.57
N SER A 582 33.01 6.97 -1.56
CA SER A 582 33.97 6.02 -0.99
C SER A 582 35.28 6.03 -1.80
N ALA A 583 35.19 6.12 -3.13
CA ALA A 583 36.34 6.29 -4.02
C ALA A 583 37.10 7.59 -3.75
N TYR A 584 36.39 8.72 -3.72
CA TYR A 584 36.98 10.02 -3.45
C TYR A 584 37.67 10.09 -2.07
N LEU A 585 37.03 9.57 -1.02
CA LEU A 585 37.61 9.56 0.32
C LEU A 585 38.82 8.63 0.41
N THR A 586 38.77 7.47 -0.23
CA THR A 586 39.89 6.52 -0.23
C THR A 586 41.12 7.15 -0.89
N GLN A 587 40.96 7.77 -2.05
CA GLN A 587 42.05 8.49 -2.71
C GLN A 587 42.59 9.63 -1.83
N THR A 588 41.70 10.44 -1.26
CA THR A 588 42.11 11.58 -0.44
C THR A 588 42.81 11.14 0.85
N PHE A 589 42.35 10.06 1.49
CA PHE A 589 42.99 9.52 2.70
C PHE A 589 44.36 8.92 2.40
N CYS A 590 44.55 8.32 1.23
CA CYS A 590 45.85 7.90 0.73
C CYS A 590 46.82 9.09 0.61
N GLU A 591 46.39 10.18 -0.02
CA GLU A 591 47.21 11.40 -0.19
C GLU A 591 47.53 12.07 1.15
N LEU A 592 46.54 12.25 2.02
CA LEU A 592 46.73 12.81 3.36
C LEU A 592 47.61 11.90 4.24
N GLY A 593 47.42 10.59 4.12
CA GLY A 593 48.15 9.56 4.86
C GLY A 593 49.65 9.59 4.60
N MET A 594 50.04 9.64 3.33
CA MET A 594 51.46 9.75 2.93
C MET A 594 52.11 11.01 3.49
N ASN A 595 51.38 12.12 3.58
CA ASN A 595 51.93 13.41 3.99
C ASN A 595 51.87 13.67 5.51
N GLN A 596 50.92 13.08 6.22
CA GLN A 596 50.59 13.47 7.61
C GLN A 596 50.71 12.37 8.65
N LEU A 597 50.79 11.09 8.27
CA LEU A 597 51.02 10.01 9.23
C LEU A 597 52.40 10.14 9.88
N LEU A 598 52.53 9.83 11.15
CA LEU A 598 53.83 9.78 11.83
C LEU A 598 54.57 8.48 11.50
N PRO A 599 55.91 8.46 11.60
CA PRO A 599 56.68 7.22 11.46
C PRO A 599 56.14 6.11 12.37
N GLY A 600 55.89 4.92 11.81
CA GLY A 600 55.33 3.77 12.51
C GLY A 600 53.80 3.69 12.53
N GLN A 601 53.09 4.75 12.10
CA GLN A 601 51.63 4.69 11.90
C GLN A 601 51.29 4.09 10.54
N LYS A 602 50.31 3.18 10.54
CA LYS A 602 49.80 2.51 9.35
C LYS A 602 48.31 2.79 9.20
N MET A 603 47.90 3.21 8.01
CA MET A 603 46.49 3.25 7.62
C MET A 603 46.25 2.23 6.52
N ILE A 604 45.20 1.41 6.64
CA ILE A 604 44.81 0.45 5.60
C ILE A 604 43.41 0.79 5.11
N LEU A 605 43.21 0.87 3.81
CA LEU A 605 41.93 1.18 3.19
C LEU A 605 41.50 0.00 2.32
N GLY A 606 40.26 -0.47 2.49
CA GLY A 606 39.71 -1.60 1.74
C GLY A 606 38.30 -1.33 1.23
N GLY A 607 38.02 -1.72 -0.01
CA GLY A 607 36.67 -1.67 -0.59
C GLY A 607 36.16 -0.29 -0.93
N GLY A 608 37.01 0.74 -0.87
CA GLY A 608 36.65 2.08 -1.33
C GLY A 608 37.22 2.44 -2.70
N CYS A 609 38.20 1.71 -3.23
CA CYS A 609 38.81 1.97 -4.54
C CYS A 609 37.84 1.67 -5.71
N GLU A 610 38.12 2.23 -6.89
CA GLU A 610 37.39 1.87 -8.14
C GLU A 610 37.50 0.38 -8.44
N ASP A 611 38.70 -0.18 -8.25
CA ASP A 611 38.89 -1.63 -8.12
C ASP A 611 38.46 -2.05 -6.71
N GLY A 612 37.25 -2.59 -6.61
CA GLY A 612 36.65 -2.96 -5.34
C GLY A 612 37.35 -4.09 -4.60
N GLU A 613 38.17 -4.89 -5.28
CA GLU A 613 38.92 -5.96 -4.63
C GLU A 613 40.17 -5.44 -3.92
N ARG A 614 40.69 -4.29 -4.38
CA ARG A 614 41.95 -3.72 -3.92
C ARG A 614 41.89 -3.26 -2.45
N ALA A 615 42.99 -3.53 -1.74
CA ALA A 615 43.29 -2.97 -0.43
C ALA A 615 44.66 -2.29 -0.47
N VAL A 616 44.78 -1.13 0.20
CA VAL A 616 45.97 -0.27 0.13
C VAL A 616 46.50 -0.03 1.54
N LEU A 617 47.82 -0.21 1.71
CA LEU A 617 48.56 0.20 2.90
C LEU A 617 49.16 1.59 2.64
N VAL A 618 48.96 2.49 3.59
CA VAL A 618 49.48 3.85 3.58
C VAL A 618 50.29 4.08 4.84
N THR A 619 51.52 4.55 4.65
CA THR A 619 52.44 5.01 5.70
C THR A 619 53.03 6.35 5.29
N ASN A 620 53.77 7.01 6.19
CA ASN A 620 54.45 8.26 5.86
C ASN A 620 55.37 8.06 4.64
N ASN A 621 55.17 8.87 3.59
CA ASN A 621 55.88 8.85 2.31
C ASN A 621 55.83 7.53 1.51
N HIS A 622 54.94 6.59 1.84
CA HIS A 622 54.85 5.32 1.12
C HIS A 622 53.42 4.79 1.04
N MET A 623 53.07 4.27 -0.13
CA MET A 623 51.81 3.61 -0.41
C MET A 623 52.08 2.34 -1.22
N GLU A 624 51.44 1.24 -0.83
CA GLU A 624 51.53 -0.01 -1.56
C GLU A 624 50.22 -0.80 -1.54
N ASP A 625 50.06 -1.64 -2.55
CA ASP A 625 48.95 -2.58 -2.64
C ASP A 625 49.16 -3.75 -1.68
N LEU A 626 48.23 -3.91 -0.74
CA LEU A 626 48.28 -4.95 0.26
C LEU A 626 47.52 -6.19 -0.22
N LYS A 627 48.17 -6.96 -1.10
CA LYS A 627 47.59 -8.16 -1.76
C LYS A 627 47.03 -9.20 -0.79
N SER A 628 47.53 -9.26 0.44
CA SER A 628 47.02 -10.17 1.49
C SER A 628 45.58 -9.86 1.93
N LEU A 629 45.06 -8.67 1.61
CA LEU A 629 43.71 -8.21 1.93
C LEU A 629 42.85 -7.96 0.69
N TYR A 630 43.31 -8.38 -0.50
CA TYR A 630 42.46 -8.32 -1.69
C TYR A 630 41.26 -9.24 -1.51
N SER A 631 40.05 -8.77 -1.80
CA SER A 631 38.83 -9.57 -1.56
C SER A 631 37.63 -9.20 -2.42
N ASP A 632 36.86 -10.22 -2.83
CA ASP A 632 35.63 -10.09 -3.62
C ASP A 632 34.38 -9.76 -2.77
N HIS A 633 34.59 -9.41 -1.49
CA HIS A 633 33.52 -9.15 -0.53
C HIS A 633 32.72 -7.90 -0.91
N GLU A 634 31.41 -8.04 -1.14
CA GLU A 634 30.57 -6.88 -1.44
C GLU A 634 30.37 -5.96 -0.23
N GLU A 635 30.17 -6.52 0.97
CA GLU A 635 29.81 -5.75 2.17
C GLU A 635 31.02 -5.49 3.07
N ALA A 636 31.06 -4.30 3.69
CA ALA A 636 32.04 -3.99 4.72
C ALA A 636 31.95 -5.00 5.88
N ASP A 637 30.74 -5.46 6.21
CA ASP A 637 30.47 -6.36 7.34
C ASP A 637 31.38 -7.60 7.36
N THR A 638 31.47 -8.32 6.25
CA THR A 638 32.34 -9.51 6.14
C THR A 638 33.78 -9.13 5.88
N ARG A 639 34.03 -8.10 5.08
CA ARG A 639 35.38 -7.64 4.72
C ARG A 639 36.18 -7.21 5.94
N MET A 640 35.54 -6.56 6.91
CA MET A 640 36.16 -6.15 8.18
C MET A 640 36.82 -7.32 8.92
N LEU A 641 36.30 -8.55 8.82
CA LEU A 641 36.88 -9.70 9.50
C LEU A 641 38.24 -10.13 8.92
N LEU A 642 38.45 -9.96 7.61
CA LEU A 642 39.78 -10.14 7.00
C LEU A 642 40.79 -9.16 7.58
N HIS A 643 40.37 -7.90 7.72
CA HIS A 643 41.20 -6.85 8.33
C HIS A 643 41.48 -7.14 9.80
N VAL A 644 40.50 -7.64 10.57
CA VAL A 644 40.69 -8.07 11.96
C VAL A 644 41.70 -9.22 12.04
N GLN A 645 41.56 -10.26 11.21
CA GLN A 645 42.50 -11.39 11.20
C GLN A 645 43.92 -10.95 10.80
N HIS A 646 44.03 -10.04 9.83
CA HIS A 646 45.31 -9.46 9.43
C HIS A 646 45.91 -8.59 10.54
N ALA A 647 45.10 -7.84 11.28
CA ALA A 647 45.54 -7.01 12.40
C ALA A 647 45.97 -7.83 13.62
N ALA A 648 45.32 -8.97 13.86
CA ALA A 648 45.65 -9.87 14.97
C ALA A 648 47.10 -10.42 14.90
N ARG A 649 47.72 -10.42 13.71
CA ARG A 649 49.13 -10.83 13.52
C ARG A 649 50.13 -9.83 14.11
N GLU A 650 49.74 -8.55 14.23
CA GLU A 650 50.59 -7.45 14.70
C GLU A 650 50.12 -6.89 16.05
N CYS A 651 48.80 -6.95 16.32
CA CYS A 651 48.15 -6.35 17.48
C CYS A 651 47.47 -7.42 18.33
N ARG A 652 47.73 -7.38 19.65
CA ARG A 652 47.07 -8.27 20.62
C ARG A 652 45.61 -7.87 20.85
N ARG A 653 45.31 -6.57 20.77
CA ARG A 653 43.98 -5.99 20.92
C ARG A 653 43.47 -5.43 19.60
N VAL A 654 42.28 -5.84 19.17
CA VAL A 654 41.63 -5.32 17.96
C VAL A 654 40.26 -4.74 18.32
N VAL A 655 40.00 -3.51 17.87
CA VAL A 655 38.74 -2.81 18.10
C VAL A 655 37.99 -2.65 16.79
N VAL A 656 36.85 -3.30 16.67
CA VAL A 656 35.93 -3.18 15.54
C VAL A 656 34.91 -2.10 15.86
N ASN A 657 34.84 -1.04 15.04
CA ASN A 657 33.92 0.08 15.22
C ASN A 657 32.84 0.05 14.13
N SER A 658 31.64 -0.41 14.49
CA SER A 658 30.47 -0.43 13.61
C SER A 658 29.17 -0.30 14.42
N PRO A 659 28.13 0.38 13.89
CA PRO A 659 26.79 0.35 14.47
C PRO A 659 25.99 -0.89 14.05
N ASP A 660 26.44 -1.69 13.07
CA ASP A 660 25.65 -2.79 12.54
C ASP A 660 25.73 -4.04 13.45
N THR A 661 24.57 -4.62 13.69
CA THR A 661 24.46 -5.88 14.44
C THR A 661 24.99 -7.06 13.62
N ASP A 662 24.95 -6.96 12.29
CA ASP A 662 25.48 -8.00 11.38
C ASP A 662 26.99 -8.21 11.67
N VAL A 663 27.78 -7.13 11.79
CA VAL A 663 29.20 -7.20 12.16
C VAL A 663 29.42 -7.81 13.54
N ALA A 664 28.63 -7.40 14.55
CA ALA A 664 28.76 -7.95 15.91
C ALA A 664 28.50 -9.47 15.96
N VAL A 665 27.52 -9.95 15.20
CA VAL A 665 27.20 -11.37 15.04
C VAL A 665 28.36 -12.13 14.40
N ILE A 666 28.93 -11.60 13.31
CA ILE A 666 30.05 -12.24 12.62
C ILE A 666 31.31 -12.24 13.51
N CYS A 667 31.64 -11.14 14.18
CA CYS A 667 32.76 -11.07 15.14
C CYS A 667 32.62 -12.10 16.26
N THR A 668 31.41 -12.28 16.80
CA THR A 668 31.15 -13.27 17.85
C THR A 668 31.31 -14.70 17.32
N SER A 669 30.83 -14.97 16.10
CA SER A 669 30.95 -16.30 15.45
C SER A 669 32.39 -16.71 15.18
N PHE A 670 33.25 -15.77 14.78
CA PHE A 670 34.64 -16.03 14.38
C PHE A 670 35.67 -15.75 15.48
N CYS A 671 35.25 -15.36 16.69
CA CYS A 671 36.17 -14.90 17.72
C CYS A 671 37.30 -15.90 18.02
N SER A 672 37.01 -17.21 18.03
CA SER A 672 38.00 -18.27 18.24
C SER A 672 39.01 -18.43 17.08
N GLU A 673 38.63 -18.05 15.86
CA GLU A 673 39.41 -18.24 14.64
C GLU A 673 40.27 -17.01 14.29
N LEU A 674 39.94 -15.84 14.85
CA LEU A 674 40.63 -14.57 14.60
C LEU A 674 41.99 -14.46 15.31
N GLN A 675 42.28 -15.33 16.28
CA GLN A 675 43.57 -15.41 16.99
C GLN A 675 44.03 -14.10 17.68
N CYS A 676 43.12 -13.16 17.94
CA CYS A 676 43.39 -11.99 18.77
C CYS A 676 43.13 -12.31 20.25
N GLU A 677 43.93 -11.72 21.14
CA GLU A 677 43.76 -11.91 22.59
C GLU A 677 42.54 -11.15 23.11
N GLU A 678 42.37 -9.91 22.63
CA GLU A 678 41.21 -9.09 22.96
C GLU A 678 40.52 -8.54 21.72
N LEU A 679 39.33 -9.06 21.42
CA LEU A 679 38.42 -8.49 20.43
C LEU A 679 37.37 -7.61 21.10
N TRP A 680 37.30 -6.35 20.70
CA TRP A 680 36.33 -5.37 21.21
C TRP A 680 35.43 -4.86 20.09
N PHE A 681 34.13 -4.77 20.35
CA PHE A 681 33.17 -4.15 19.44
C PHE A 681 32.72 -2.81 20.01
N ARG A 682 33.06 -1.72 19.33
CA ARG A 682 32.66 -0.35 19.67
C ARG A 682 31.40 0.01 18.89
N THR A 683 30.39 0.47 19.61
CA THR A 683 29.11 0.88 19.01
C THR A 683 28.44 1.99 19.81
N GLY A 684 27.42 2.62 19.24
CA GLY A 684 26.71 3.75 19.82
C GLY A 684 27.36 5.11 19.52
N VAL A 685 26.59 6.18 19.70
CA VAL A 685 26.99 7.57 19.44
C VAL A 685 26.87 8.41 20.71
N LYS A 686 27.72 9.42 20.86
CA LYS A 686 27.74 10.34 22.02
C LYS A 686 27.72 9.57 23.34
N ASP A 687 26.77 9.87 24.23
CA ASP A 687 26.66 9.30 25.58
C ASP A 687 26.27 7.82 25.59
N LYS A 688 25.89 7.24 24.44
CA LYS A 688 25.58 5.80 24.29
C LYS A 688 26.73 4.99 23.71
N ALA A 689 27.87 5.63 23.43
CA ALA A 689 29.07 4.97 22.94
C ALA A 689 29.61 4.01 24.01
N ARG A 690 29.83 2.76 23.63
CA ARG A 690 30.31 1.70 24.53
C ARG A 690 31.12 0.65 23.78
N PHE A 691 31.86 -0.14 24.55
CA PHE A 691 32.73 -1.21 24.12
C PHE A 691 32.23 -2.54 24.69
N ILE A 692 32.00 -3.50 23.80
CA ILE A 692 31.55 -4.85 24.13
C ILE A 692 32.74 -5.81 23.97
N PRO A 693 33.14 -6.56 25.02
CA PRO A 693 34.24 -7.51 24.94
C PRO A 693 33.79 -8.81 24.24
N ILE A 694 33.94 -8.87 22.92
CA ILE A 694 33.51 -10.03 22.11
C ILE A 694 34.22 -11.32 22.54
N HIS A 695 35.48 -11.23 22.96
CA HIS A 695 36.26 -12.35 23.49
C HIS A 695 35.70 -12.93 24.81
N ASN A 696 35.02 -12.12 25.64
CA ASN A 696 34.29 -12.60 26.82
C ASN A 696 32.90 -13.13 26.42
N LEU A 697 32.23 -12.45 25.48
CA LEU A 697 30.92 -12.84 25.00
C LEU A 697 30.96 -14.23 24.34
N SER A 698 31.93 -14.46 23.46
CA SER A 698 32.14 -15.77 22.80
C SER A 698 32.43 -16.88 23.81
N ARG A 699 33.07 -16.57 24.94
CA ARG A 699 33.31 -17.54 26.02
C ARG A 699 32.03 -17.82 26.83
N SER A 700 31.22 -16.81 27.10
CA SER A 700 29.93 -16.95 27.82
C SER A 700 28.93 -17.79 27.01
N LEU A 701 28.81 -17.51 25.71
CA LEU A 701 27.87 -18.21 24.82
C LEU A 701 28.32 -19.64 24.49
N GLY A 702 29.63 -19.88 24.44
CA GLY A 702 30.19 -21.15 24.01
C GLY A 702 30.11 -21.39 22.49
N GLN A 703 30.89 -22.35 22.01
CA GLN A 703 31.06 -22.61 20.57
C GLN A 703 29.76 -22.94 19.80
N PRO A 704 28.81 -23.74 20.34
CA PRO A 704 27.59 -24.08 19.62
C PRO A 704 26.73 -22.86 19.29
N LEU A 705 26.49 -21.98 20.27
CA LEU A 705 25.73 -20.75 20.07
C LEU A 705 26.47 -19.78 19.15
N CYS A 706 27.78 -19.59 19.33
CA CYS A 706 28.58 -18.74 18.44
C CYS A 706 28.46 -19.17 16.97
N ARG A 707 28.50 -20.49 16.69
CA ARG A 707 28.35 -21.03 15.33
C ARG A 707 26.92 -20.97 14.79
N ALA A 708 25.91 -20.98 15.66
CA ALA A 708 24.50 -20.87 15.28
C ALA A 708 24.06 -19.42 15.02
N LEU A 709 24.76 -18.42 15.58
CA LEU A 709 24.40 -17.00 15.51
C LEU A 709 24.17 -16.46 14.08
N PRO A 710 25.04 -16.71 13.09
CA PRO A 710 24.82 -16.24 11.72
C PRO A 710 23.50 -16.76 11.12
N ALA A 711 23.25 -18.07 11.27
CA ALA A 711 22.03 -18.71 10.79
C ALA A 711 20.78 -18.17 11.50
N PHE A 712 20.84 -18.06 12.82
CA PHE A 712 19.77 -17.50 13.64
C PHE A 712 19.41 -16.07 13.19
N HIS A 713 20.42 -15.25 12.96
CA HIS A 713 20.23 -13.85 12.59
C HIS A 713 19.62 -13.71 11.19
N ALA A 714 20.04 -14.54 10.23
CA ALA A 714 19.48 -14.59 8.88
C ALA A 714 18.02 -15.11 8.87
N ILE A 715 17.73 -16.21 9.56
CA ILE A 715 16.39 -16.83 9.59
C ILE A 715 15.36 -15.93 10.27
N THR A 716 15.74 -15.23 11.34
CA THR A 716 14.82 -14.34 12.09
C THR A 716 14.70 -12.94 11.47
N GLY A 717 15.37 -12.70 10.35
CA GLY A 717 15.32 -11.47 9.57
C GLY A 717 16.55 -10.58 9.75
N CYS A 718 17.19 -10.24 8.63
CA CYS A 718 18.25 -9.24 8.49
C CYS A 718 17.92 -8.27 7.34
N ASP A 719 18.92 -7.72 6.64
CA ASP A 719 18.66 -6.80 5.52
C ASP A 719 18.15 -7.52 4.26
N SER A 720 18.67 -8.70 3.98
CA SER A 720 18.37 -9.51 2.78
C SER A 720 17.26 -10.53 2.99
N THR A 721 16.82 -10.75 4.24
CA THR A 721 15.77 -11.71 4.60
C THR A 721 14.62 -11.06 5.38
N ALA A 722 13.46 -11.73 5.41
CA ALA A 722 12.29 -11.24 6.11
C ALA A 722 12.28 -11.61 7.59
N SER A 723 11.53 -10.85 8.40
CA SER A 723 11.18 -11.26 9.76
C SER A 723 9.76 -11.82 9.82
N PHE A 724 9.49 -12.66 10.82
CA PHE A 724 8.17 -13.23 11.02
C PHE A 724 7.25 -12.29 11.81
N ALA A 725 6.02 -12.12 11.34
CA ALA A 725 5.02 -11.27 11.95
C ALA A 725 4.71 -11.71 13.39
N GLY A 726 4.77 -10.75 14.33
CA GLY A 726 4.51 -11.02 15.75
C GLY A 726 5.61 -11.77 16.50
N ILE A 727 6.74 -12.10 15.85
CA ILE A 727 7.88 -12.77 16.49
C ILE A 727 9.08 -11.82 16.56
N GLY A 728 9.43 -11.40 17.77
CA GLY A 728 10.63 -10.58 18.01
C GLY A 728 11.90 -11.42 18.20
N LYS A 729 13.07 -10.84 17.86
CA LYS A 729 14.38 -11.51 18.03
C LYS A 729 14.63 -12.00 19.46
N LYS A 730 14.15 -11.27 20.48
CA LYS A 730 14.26 -11.69 21.89
C LYS A 730 13.59 -13.03 22.17
N LYS A 731 12.36 -13.24 21.65
CA LYS A 731 11.63 -14.50 21.82
C LYS A 731 12.37 -15.64 21.12
N ALA A 732 12.80 -15.41 19.88
CA ALA A 732 13.53 -16.41 19.11
C ALA A 732 14.89 -16.77 19.75
N TRP A 733 15.60 -15.78 20.29
CA TRP A 733 16.87 -15.98 20.99
C TRP A 733 16.70 -16.88 22.22
N SER A 734 15.67 -16.60 23.04
CA SER A 734 15.34 -17.43 24.19
C SER A 734 15.08 -18.89 23.82
N ILE A 735 14.41 -19.15 22.69
CA ILE A 735 14.13 -20.51 22.21
C ILE A 735 15.42 -21.21 21.77
N LEU A 736 16.30 -20.51 21.04
CA LEU A 736 17.60 -21.07 20.63
C LEU A 736 18.48 -21.41 21.83
N CYS A 737 18.54 -20.55 22.84
CA CYS A 737 19.34 -20.79 24.06
C CYS A 737 18.85 -22.01 24.85
N GLN A 738 17.56 -22.32 24.81
CA GLN A 738 16.96 -23.43 25.58
C GLN A 738 17.00 -24.78 24.86
N ASN A 739 17.29 -24.81 23.55
CA ASN A 739 17.25 -26.04 22.76
C ASN A 739 18.63 -26.36 22.13
N PRO A 740 19.40 -27.32 22.69
CA PRO A 740 20.70 -27.72 22.16
C PRO A 740 20.64 -28.32 20.74
N GLU A 741 19.54 -28.96 20.37
CA GLU A 741 19.35 -29.53 19.03
C GLU A 741 19.27 -28.40 17.99
N HIS A 742 18.51 -27.33 18.28
CA HIS A 742 18.47 -26.13 17.43
C HIS A 742 19.85 -25.49 17.33
N GLN A 743 20.62 -25.42 18.42
CA GLN A 743 21.98 -24.89 18.36
C GLN A 743 22.87 -25.70 17.41
N SER A 744 22.84 -27.04 17.51
CA SER A 744 23.60 -27.93 16.63
C SER A 744 23.16 -27.80 15.17
N ASN A 745 21.86 -27.77 14.92
CA ASN A 745 21.28 -27.71 13.58
C ASN A 745 21.61 -26.37 12.89
N LEU A 746 21.38 -25.24 13.57
CA LEU A 746 21.71 -23.93 13.04
C LEU A 746 23.23 -23.70 12.94
N ALA A 747 24.05 -24.38 13.75
CA ALA A 747 25.50 -24.33 13.63
C ALA A 747 26.03 -24.93 12.32
N ASN A 748 25.30 -25.86 11.70
CA ASN A 748 25.61 -26.46 10.39
C ASN A 748 24.91 -25.75 9.22
N PHE A 749 23.96 -24.86 9.48
CA PHE A 749 23.17 -24.17 8.46
C PHE A 749 24.02 -23.19 7.63
N GLY A 750 23.91 -23.25 6.30
CA GLY A 750 24.59 -22.33 5.39
C GLY A 750 26.08 -22.64 5.15
N HIS A 751 26.54 -23.88 5.36
CA HIS A 751 27.88 -24.29 4.91
C HIS A 751 27.99 -24.35 3.37
N ASP A 752 26.92 -24.78 2.72
CA ASP A 752 26.74 -24.74 1.28
C ASP A 752 25.70 -23.67 0.89
N PRO A 753 25.85 -22.97 -0.25
CA PRO A 753 24.82 -22.06 -0.76
C PRO A 753 23.52 -22.78 -1.18
N GLU A 754 23.56 -24.09 -1.43
CA GLU A 754 22.38 -24.90 -1.70
C GLU A 754 21.80 -25.49 -0.42
N MET A 755 20.48 -25.52 -0.35
CA MET A 755 19.77 -25.98 0.83
C MET A 755 19.37 -27.44 0.69
N GLU A 756 20.02 -28.31 1.46
CA GLU A 756 19.67 -29.72 1.59
C GLU A 756 18.33 -29.92 2.32
N GLU A 757 17.64 -31.02 2.02
CA GLU A 757 16.33 -31.33 2.63
C GLU A 757 16.40 -31.54 4.15
N GLU A 758 17.48 -32.12 4.66
CA GLU A 758 17.67 -32.28 6.11
C GLU A 758 17.84 -30.92 6.80
N CYS A 759 18.64 -30.05 6.20
CA CYS A 759 18.85 -28.67 6.67
C CYS A 759 17.53 -27.88 6.68
N PHE A 760 16.69 -28.05 5.66
CA PHE A 760 15.35 -27.47 5.60
C PHE A 760 14.48 -27.97 6.77
N ARG A 761 14.36 -29.29 6.97
CA ARG A 761 13.53 -29.87 8.05
C ARG A 761 13.98 -29.40 9.43
N ASN A 762 15.29 -29.37 9.68
CA ASN A 762 15.83 -28.93 10.96
C ASN A 762 15.55 -27.44 11.24
N SER A 763 15.62 -26.61 10.19
CA SER A 763 15.29 -25.18 10.28
C SER A 763 13.78 -24.93 10.38
N GLU A 764 12.97 -25.75 9.72
CA GLU A 764 11.50 -25.74 9.82
C GLU A 764 11.06 -26.04 11.26
N ASN A 765 11.68 -27.02 11.93
CA ASN A 765 11.43 -27.33 13.34
C ASN A 765 11.73 -26.13 14.25
N PHE A 766 12.85 -25.43 14.03
CA PHE A 766 13.14 -24.19 14.76
C PHE A 766 12.06 -23.13 14.55
N VAL A 767 11.59 -22.94 13.31
CA VAL A 767 10.52 -21.97 13.01
C VAL A 767 9.19 -22.37 13.65
N CYS A 768 8.85 -23.66 13.68
CA CYS A 768 7.66 -24.16 14.39
C CYS A 768 7.66 -23.74 15.88
N ASP A 769 8.78 -23.92 16.58
CA ASP A 769 8.93 -23.55 17.99
C ASP A 769 8.78 -22.04 18.24
N LEU A 770 9.03 -21.19 17.23
CA LEU A 770 8.77 -19.76 17.35
C LEU A 770 7.28 -19.43 17.51
N TYR A 771 6.38 -20.29 17.02
CA TYR A 771 4.93 -20.06 17.08
C TYR A 771 4.26 -20.76 18.27
N GLN A 772 4.80 -21.85 18.81
CA GLN A 772 4.25 -22.55 19.99
C GLN A 772 5.30 -23.24 20.86
N THR A 773 4.95 -23.42 22.14
CA THR A 773 5.67 -24.25 23.12
C THR A 773 4.75 -25.43 23.52
N GLY A 774 4.89 -26.59 22.88
CA GLY A 774 4.02 -27.76 23.09
C GLY A 774 4.16 -28.82 21.97
N LYS A 775 3.42 -29.94 22.04
CA LYS A 775 3.55 -31.12 21.13
C LYS A 775 3.86 -30.71 19.67
N ALA A 776 5.03 -31.11 19.20
CA ALA A 776 5.60 -30.71 17.92
C ALA A 776 4.72 -31.17 16.73
N PRO A 777 4.12 -30.26 15.95
CA PRO A 777 3.64 -30.60 14.61
C PRO A 777 4.85 -30.90 13.70
N CYS A 778 4.66 -31.77 12.71
CA CYS A 778 5.74 -32.26 11.85
C CYS A 778 6.27 -31.24 10.82
N SER A 779 5.59 -30.11 10.63
CA SER A 779 5.93 -29.08 9.63
C SER A 779 5.28 -27.73 9.95
N VAL A 780 5.70 -26.64 9.29
CA VAL A 780 5.01 -25.35 9.44
C VAL A 780 3.61 -25.34 8.84
N ASP A 781 3.33 -26.17 7.82
CA ASP A 781 1.98 -26.37 7.29
C ASP A 781 1.05 -27.00 8.36
N ASP A 782 1.54 -28.01 9.09
CA ASP A 782 0.81 -28.65 10.19
C ASP A 782 0.60 -27.67 11.36
N MET A 783 1.63 -26.88 11.67
CA MET A 783 1.53 -25.81 12.68
C MET A 783 0.52 -24.73 12.28
N ARG A 784 0.53 -24.33 10.99
CA ARG A 784 -0.39 -23.35 10.43
C ARG A 784 -1.83 -23.84 10.51
N TYR A 785 -2.08 -25.10 10.16
CA TYR A 785 -3.38 -25.75 10.35
C TYR A 785 -3.80 -25.78 11.82
N PHE A 786 -2.92 -26.20 12.71
CA PHE A 786 -3.20 -26.32 14.14
C PHE A 786 -3.53 -24.96 14.79
N ILE A 787 -2.72 -23.92 14.54
CA ILE A 787 -2.95 -22.56 15.05
C ILE A 787 -4.26 -22.00 14.52
N PHE A 788 -4.55 -22.25 13.24
CA PHE A 788 -5.80 -21.84 12.63
C PHE A 788 -7.01 -22.45 13.35
N CYS A 789 -6.99 -23.76 13.62
CA CYS A 789 -8.07 -24.46 14.31
C CYS A 789 -8.25 -24.00 15.76
N GLN A 790 -7.17 -23.69 16.48
CA GLN A 790 -7.25 -23.44 17.93
C GLN A 790 -7.37 -21.98 18.36
N LYS A 791 -6.71 -21.04 17.66
CA LYS A 791 -6.42 -19.70 18.23
C LYS A 791 -7.16 -18.52 17.59
N ARG A 792 -8.09 -18.75 16.63
CA ARG A 792 -8.85 -17.71 15.89
C ARG A 792 -7.98 -16.51 15.45
N GLN A 793 -6.79 -16.78 14.92
CA GLN A 793 -5.81 -15.75 14.57
C GLN A 793 -6.00 -15.17 13.16
N ARG A 794 -5.48 -13.96 12.93
CA ARG A 794 -5.41 -13.33 11.59
C ARG A 794 -4.42 -14.06 10.70
N ASN A 795 -4.62 -14.05 9.37
CA ASN A 795 -3.71 -14.71 8.41
C ASN A 795 -2.26 -14.22 8.54
N GLU A 796 -2.07 -12.93 8.87
CA GLU A 796 -0.76 -12.32 9.09
C GLU A 796 0.02 -12.94 10.26
N VAL A 797 -0.68 -13.51 11.25
CA VAL A 797 -0.10 -14.06 12.49
C VAL A 797 0.03 -15.60 12.40
N LEU A 798 -0.45 -16.21 11.32
CA LEU A 798 -0.22 -17.62 11.04
C LEU A 798 1.25 -17.83 10.60
N PRO A 799 1.86 -19.00 10.89
CA PRO A 799 3.14 -19.38 10.33
C PRO A 799 3.17 -19.30 8.80
N PRO A 800 4.33 -19.06 8.16
CA PRO A 800 4.45 -19.26 6.71
C PRO A 800 4.09 -20.70 6.33
N THR A 801 3.72 -20.90 5.07
CA THR A 801 3.64 -22.26 4.49
C THR A 801 5.04 -22.84 4.29
N SER A 802 5.15 -24.16 4.17
CA SER A 802 6.45 -24.81 3.91
C SER A 802 7.07 -24.35 2.59
N ASP A 803 6.24 -23.97 1.59
CA ASP A 803 6.70 -23.40 0.31
C ASP A 803 7.32 -22.01 0.46
N SER A 804 6.61 -21.07 1.09
CA SER A 804 7.15 -19.72 1.29
C SER A 804 8.32 -19.72 2.26
N LEU A 805 8.27 -20.57 3.29
CA LEU A 805 9.37 -20.77 4.23
C LEU A 805 10.61 -21.31 3.52
N ARG A 806 10.46 -22.26 2.59
CA ARG A 806 11.59 -22.77 1.80
C ARG A 806 12.31 -21.67 1.05
N GLN A 807 11.57 -20.78 0.39
CA GLN A 807 12.18 -19.63 -0.29
C GLN A 807 12.88 -18.68 0.68
N HIS A 808 12.30 -18.45 1.87
CA HIS A 808 12.93 -17.66 2.93
C HIS A 808 14.21 -18.30 3.50
N LEU A 809 14.19 -19.62 3.69
CA LEU A 809 15.35 -20.37 4.16
C LEU A 809 16.43 -20.45 3.09
N GLN A 810 16.13 -20.59 1.81
CA GLN A 810 17.12 -20.49 0.73
C GLN A 810 17.86 -19.15 0.76
N ARG A 811 17.13 -18.04 0.91
CA ARG A 811 17.75 -16.72 1.09
C ARG A 811 18.61 -16.64 2.35
N SER A 812 18.11 -17.21 3.45
CA SER A 812 18.83 -17.25 4.72
C SER A 812 20.10 -18.10 4.63
N THR A 813 20.07 -19.22 3.90
CA THR A 813 21.21 -20.11 3.62
C THR A 813 22.27 -19.35 2.86
N PHE A 814 21.89 -18.65 1.78
CA PHE A 814 22.81 -17.86 0.97
C PHE A 814 23.50 -16.75 1.80
N GLN A 815 22.71 -15.99 2.58
CA GLN A 815 23.26 -14.95 3.48
C GLN A 815 24.18 -15.54 4.55
N THR A 816 23.81 -16.69 5.12
CA THR A 816 24.63 -17.36 6.14
C THR A 816 25.93 -17.89 5.53
N CYS A 817 25.89 -18.42 4.31
CA CYS A 817 27.07 -18.88 3.59
C CYS A 817 28.04 -17.74 3.30
N LEU A 818 27.55 -16.56 2.91
CA LEU A 818 28.34 -15.33 2.79
C LEU A 818 29.06 -15.00 4.11
N TRP A 819 28.33 -14.98 5.23
CA TRP A 819 28.90 -14.69 6.54
C TRP A 819 29.91 -15.76 7.00
N ARG A 820 29.64 -17.05 6.77
CA ARG A 820 30.56 -18.15 7.11
C ARG A 820 31.85 -18.15 6.29
N ARG A 821 31.89 -17.42 5.18
CA ARG A 821 33.08 -17.24 4.35
C ARG A 821 33.78 -15.91 4.64
N ALA A 822 33.47 -15.21 5.74
CA ALA A 822 34.05 -13.91 6.06
C ALA A 822 35.59 -13.91 6.25
N LEU A 823 36.21 -15.06 6.53
CA LEU A 823 37.66 -15.21 6.60
C LEU A 823 38.30 -15.71 5.28
N LYS A 824 37.52 -15.87 4.21
CA LYS A 824 38.03 -16.24 2.88
C LYS A 824 38.06 -15.02 1.98
N ALA A 825 39.25 -14.52 1.68
CA ALA A 825 39.47 -13.36 0.81
C ALA A 825 38.64 -13.38 -0.49
N MET A 826 38.65 -14.51 -1.20
CA MET A 826 37.81 -14.74 -2.39
C MET A 826 36.70 -15.74 -2.03
N GLN A 827 35.51 -15.23 -1.73
CA GLN A 827 34.34 -16.01 -1.32
C GLN A 827 33.79 -16.85 -2.48
N ASN A 828 33.98 -16.39 -3.73
CA ASN A 828 33.56 -17.03 -4.97
C ASN A 828 32.11 -17.55 -4.87
N MET A 829 31.20 -16.65 -4.49
CA MET A 829 29.80 -17.02 -4.30
C MET A 829 29.11 -17.27 -5.64
N PRO A 830 28.24 -18.28 -5.74
CA PRO A 830 27.43 -18.48 -6.94
C PRO A 830 26.43 -17.33 -7.11
N GLN A 831 25.87 -17.19 -8.31
CA GLN A 831 24.81 -16.22 -8.56
C GLN A 831 23.60 -16.49 -7.64
N PRO A 832 22.99 -15.43 -7.07
CA PRO A 832 21.83 -15.59 -6.19
C PRO A 832 20.55 -16.10 -6.88
N ASP A 833 20.46 -15.96 -8.21
CA ASP A 833 19.32 -16.44 -9.01
C ASP A 833 19.08 -17.95 -8.76
N GLY A 834 17.82 -18.31 -8.54
CA GLY A 834 17.41 -19.68 -8.19
C GLY A 834 17.62 -20.07 -6.72
N ARG A 835 18.23 -19.20 -5.88
CA ARG A 835 18.48 -19.45 -4.44
C ARG A 835 17.56 -18.61 -3.54
N GLY A 836 16.29 -18.52 -3.92
CA GLY A 836 15.29 -17.67 -3.25
C GLY A 836 15.21 -16.24 -3.80
N TRP A 837 15.92 -15.96 -4.89
CA TRP A 837 15.82 -14.77 -5.73
C TRP A 837 15.65 -15.15 -7.21
N GLU A 838 15.11 -14.20 -7.98
CA GLU A 838 15.02 -14.29 -9.43
C GLU A 838 15.43 -12.97 -10.08
N GLU A 839 16.08 -13.04 -11.23
CA GLU A 839 16.41 -11.86 -12.02
C GLU A 839 15.16 -11.25 -12.68
N ARG A 840 14.93 -9.95 -12.45
CA ARG A 840 13.87 -9.19 -13.12
C ARG A 840 14.43 -7.91 -13.73
N GLY A 841 14.78 -7.98 -15.01
CA GLY A 841 15.41 -6.87 -15.71
C GLY A 841 16.82 -6.62 -15.17
N THR A 842 17.06 -5.47 -14.54
CA THR A 842 18.38 -5.11 -13.97
C THR A 842 18.45 -5.21 -12.45
N VAL A 843 17.46 -5.85 -11.81
CA VAL A 843 17.36 -5.96 -10.35
C VAL A 843 17.07 -7.41 -9.96
N LEU A 844 17.72 -7.85 -8.89
CA LEU A 844 17.46 -9.13 -8.25
C LEU A 844 16.27 -9.01 -7.29
N ALA A 845 15.19 -9.77 -7.53
CA ALA A 845 13.96 -9.73 -6.72
C ALA A 845 13.81 -11.01 -5.89
N PRO A 846 13.35 -10.93 -4.62
CA PRO A 846 13.13 -12.13 -3.82
C PRO A 846 11.93 -12.93 -4.35
N VAL A 847 12.09 -14.24 -4.49
CA VAL A 847 10.99 -15.18 -4.78
C VAL A 847 10.26 -15.44 -3.47
N LEU A 848 9.02 -15.00 -3.32
CA LEU A 848 8.34 -15.05 -2.02
C LEU A 848 7.67 -16.41 -1.75
N MET A 849 7.21 -17.07 -2.80
CA MET A 849 6.55 -18.39 -2.79
C MET A 849 6.56 -18.91 -4.24
N THR A 850 6.47 -20.22 -4.42
CA THR A 850 6.41 -20.86 -5.76
C THR A 850 5.07 -21.51 -6.04
N LYS A 851 4.33 -21.88 -4.99
CA LYS A 851 2.95 -22.35 -5.11
C LYS A 851 2.01 -21.22 -5.49
N ASP A 852 0.97 -21.56 -6.24
CA ASP A 852 -0.17 -20.67 -6.46
C ASP A 852 -0.77 -20.23 -5.10
N PRO A 853 -1.29 -18.99 -4.99
CA PRO A 853 -1.89 -18.49 -3.75
C PRO A 853 -2.95 -19.41 -3.13
N ALA A 854 -3.65 -20.21 -3.93
CA ALA A 854 -4.58 -21.23 -3.47
C ALA A 854 -4.45 -22.47 -4.37
N PRO A 855 -4.84 -23.67 -3.89
CA PRO A 855 -4.90 -24.87 -4.73
C PRO A 855 -5.70 -24.62 -6.01
N LYS A 856 -5.32 -25.26 -7.13
CA LYS A 856 -6.07 -25.13 -8.41
C LYS A 856 -7.53 -25.57 -8.27
N SER A 857 -7.81 -26.56 -7.42
CA SER A 857 -9.16 -26.99 -7.04
C SER A 857 -9.97 -25.91 -6.30
N LEU A 858 -9.30 -24.89 -5.73
CA LEU A 858 -9.90 -23.68 -5.16
C LEU A 858 -9.74 -22.44 -6.02
N VAL A 859 -8.96 -22.47 -7.10
CA VAL A 859 -9.16 -21.51 -8.20
C VAL A 859 -10.54 -21.72 -8.82
N GLU A 860 -11.12 -22.92 -8.62
CA GLU A 860 -12.54 -23.22 -8.74
C GLU A 860 -13.37 -22.82 -7.49
N LEU A 861 -13.00 -21.73 -6.80
CA LEU A 861 -13.78 -20.97 -5.80
C LEU A 861 -15.01 -20.30 -6.42
N VAL A 862 -15.59 -21.01 -7.37
CA VAL A 862 -16.77 -20.64 -8.07
C VAL A 862 -17.91 -20.81 -7.08
N ALA A 863 -18.13 -19.76 -6.29
CA ALA A 863 -19.36 -19.53 -5.58
C ALA A 863 -20.32 -18.92 -6.59
N CYS A 864 -21.38 -19.65 -6.94
CA CYS A 864 -22.32 -19.10 -7.89
C CYS A 864 -23.03 -17.90 -7.25
N GLY A 865 -23.17 -16.83 -8.02
CA GLY A 865 -24.03 -15.70 -7.66
C GLY A 865 -25.53 -16.01 -7.80
N CYS A 866 -25.89 -17.27 -8.09
CA CYS A 866 -27.27 -17.71 -8.25
C CYS A 866 -28.02 -17.48 -6.94
N THR A 867 -29.11 -16.71 -6.98
CA THR A 867 -29.96 -16.43 -5.82
C THR A 867 -31.10 -17.45 -5.68
N THR A 868 -31.44 -18.16 -6.76
CA THR A 868 -32.56 -19.11 -6.81
C THR A 868 -32.27 -20.25 -7.79
N SER A 869 -32.00 -21.46 -7.27
CA SER A 869 -31.77 -22.73 -7.99
C SER A 869 -30.63 -22.73 -9.05
N CYS A 870 -29.62 -23.59 -8.86
CA CYS A 870 -28.47 -23.77 -9.78
C CYS A 870 -28.86 -24.52 -11.11
N ARG A 871 -30.01 -24.21 -11.74
CA ARG A 871 -30.59 -24.92 -12.91
C ARG A 871 -30.01 -24.52 -14.27
N ARG A 872 -29.50 -23.29 -14.41
CA ARG A 872 -29.06 -22.72 -15.70
C ARG A 872 -27.59 -23.01 -16.01
N ALA A 873 -27.24 -23.09 -17.29
CA ALA A 873 -25.86 -23.31 -17.78
C ALA A 873 -24.88 -22.17 -17.45
N ASN A 874 -25.34 -21.06 -16.88
CA ASN A 874 -24.52 -19.96 -16.39
C ASN A 874 -24.21 -20.06 -14.88
N CYS A 875 -24.75 -21.08 -14.18
CA CYS A 875 -24.33 -21.37 -12.82
C CYS A 875 -22.87 -21.79 -12.87
N SER A 876 -22.03 -20.94 -12.35
CA SER A 876 -20.60 -21.13 -12.44
C SER A 876 -20.17 -22.42 -11.70
N CYS A 877 -20.82 -22.82 -10.59
CA CYS A 877 -20.56 -24.12 -9.94
C CYS A 877 -20.87 -25.29 -10.89
N ARG A 878 -22.00 -25.22 -11.60
CA ARG A 878 -22.43 -26.26 -12.53
C ARG A 878 -21.55 -26.34 -13.80
N VAL A 879 -21.09 -25.20 -14.30
CA VAL A 879 -20.16 -25.12 -15.45
C VAL A 879 -18.84 -25.82 -15.16
N HIS A 880 -18.38 -25.75 -13.91
CA HIS A 880 -17.15 -26.40 -13.46
C HIS A 880 -17.41 -27.78 -12.85
N SER A 881 -18.60 -28.34 -13.03
CA SER A 881 -18.99 -29.65 -12.47
C SER A 881 -18.85 -29.78 -10.94
N LEU A 882 -19.00 -28.67 -10.21
CA LEU A 882 -18.89 -28.61 -8.75
C LEU A 882 -20.25 -28.47 -8.07
N ALA A 883 -20.41 -29.00 -6.86
CA ALA A 883 -21.58 -28.75 -6.03
C ALA A 883 -21.65 -27.28 -5.54
N CYS A 884 -22.88 -26.74 -5.48
CA CYS A 884 -23.14 -25.45 -4.85
C CYS A 884 -23.05 -25.60 -3.31
N THR A 885 -22.51 -24.60 -2.61
CA THR A 885 -22.19 -24.64 -1.17
C THR A 885 -22.82 -23.48 -0.41
N GLU A 886 -22.72 -23.47 0.92
CA GLU A 886 -23.14 -22.32 1.77
C GLU A 886 -22.37 -21.02 1.45
N ALA A 887 -21.23 -21.10 0.75
CA ALA A 887 -20.49 -19.94 0.27
C ALA A 887 -21.12 -19.33 -1.00
N CYS A 888 -22.04 -20.04 -1.67
CA CYS A 888 -22.78 -19.58 -2.84
C CYS A 888 -24.01 -18.77 -2.41
N LYS A 889 -24.47 -17.82 -3.24
CA LYS A 889 -25.71 -17.09 -2.94
C LYS A 889 -26.97 -17.97 -2.88
N CYS A 890 -26.89 -19.19 -3.44
CA CYS A 890 -27.97 -20.18 -3.41
C CYS A 890 -27.91 -21.08 -2.17
N MET A 891 -26.90 -20.89 -1.30
CA MET A 891 -26.64 -21.64 -0.07
C MET A 891 -26.36 -23.14 -0.25
N GLY A 892 -26.50 -23.72 -1.45
CA GLY A 892 -26.29 -25.16 -1.67
C GLY A 892 -27.33 -26.06 -0.98
N ASN A 893 -28.47 -25.49 -0.57
CA ASN A 893 -29.56 -26.20 0.12
C ASN A 893 -30.33 -27.17 -0.81
N ASP A 894 -31.32 -27.89 -0.29
CA ASP A 894 -32.07 -28.91 -1.05
C ASP A 894 -32.75 -28.38 -2.31
N ASP A 895 -33.13 -27.09 -2.31
CA ASP A 895 -33.69 -26.36 -3.46
C ASP A 895 -32.68 -26.10 -4.58
N CYS A 896 -31.40 -26.37 -4.34
CA CYS A 896 -30.34 -26.24 -5.31
C CYS A 896 -30.37 -27.36 -6.35
N GLN A 897 -30.85 -27.03 -7.55
CA GLN A 897 -30.92 -27.94 -8.71
C GLN A 897 -29.59 -28.08 -9.48
N ASN A 898 -28.45 -27.94 -8.79
CA ASN A 898 -27.17 -28.34 -9.37
C ASN A 898 -27.15 -29.87 -9.47
N PRO A 899 -26.90 -30.48 -10.65
CA PRO A 899 -26.81 -31.94 -10.77
C PRO A 899 -25.64 -32.52 -9.95
N ASN A 900 -24.62 -31.72 -9.65
CA ASN A 900 -23.52 -32.11 -8.77
C ASN A 900 -23.95 -31.86 -7.31
N LYS A 901 -24.28 -32.93 -6.59
CA LYS A 901 -24.66 -32.90 -5.16
C LYS A 901 -23.46 -33.27 -4.28
N LEU A 902 -23.50 -32.83 -3.02
CA LEU A 902 -22.53 -33.24 -2.01
C LEU A 902 -22.75 -34.73 -1.70
N MET A 903 -21.67 -35.51 -1.61
CA MET A 903 -21.79 -36.92 -1.22
C MET A 903 -22.16 -36.99 0.26
N GLU A 904 -23.35 -37.50 0.58
CA GLU A 904 -23.73 -37.78 1.96
C GLU A 904 -22.91 -38.97 2.48
N THR A 905 -21.99 -38.73 3.41
CA THR A 905 -21.44 -39.81 4.23
C THR A 905 -22.48 -40.19 5.28
N THR A 906 -23.16 -41.29 5.04
CA THR A 906 -23.92 -42.05 6.05
C THR A 906 -22.96 -42.61 7.10
N SER A 907 -22.66 -41.85 8.15
CA SER A 907 -22.16 -42.43 9.39
C SER A 907 -23.35 -42.73 10.30
N SER A 908 -23.80 -43.98 10.26
CA SER A 908 -24.72 -44.56 11.24
C SER A 908 -24.10 -44.48 12.64
N PHE A 909 -24.51 -43.52 13.45
CA PHE A 909 -24.44 -43.64 14.90
C PHE A 909 -25.72 -44.31 15.35
N GLN A 910 -25.65 -45.65 15.47
CA GLN A 910 -26.60 -46.40 16.27
C GLN A 910 -26.45 -46.02 17.74
N ASP A 911 -27.59 -45.85 18.39
CA ASP A 911 -27.75 -45.62 19.81
C ASP A 911 -26.89 -46.57 20.65
N ILE A 912 -26.01 -46.00 21.47
CA ILE A 912 -25.51 -46.67 22.67
C ILE A 912 -26.21 -45.98 23.85
N ASN A 913 -27.24 -46.67 24.35
CA ASN A 913 -27.84 -46.45 25.65
C ASN A 913 -26.84 -46.71 26.77
N MET A 914 -26.91 -45.89 27.83
CA MET A 914 -26.52 -46.16 29.22
C MET A 914 -26.94 -44.88 30.00
N GLU A 915 -27.80 -44.92 31.02
CA GLU A 915 -27.61 -45.59 32.32
C GLU A 915 -26.17 -45.68 32.80
#